data_AF-A9B8R3-F1
#
_entry.id   AF-A9B8R3-F1
#
_cell.length_a   1.000
_cell.length_b   1.000
_cell.length_c   1.000
_cell.angle_alpha   90.00
_cell.angle_beta   90.00
_cell.angle_gamma   90.00
#
_symmetry.space_group_name_H-M   'P 1'
#
loop_
_entity.id
_entity.type
_entity.pdbx_description
1 polymer ?
#
loop_
_entity_poly.entity_id
_entity_poly.type
_entity_poly.pdbx_seq_one_letter_code
_entity_poly.pdbx_strand_id
1 'polypeptide(L)'
;MGRIRIVALVFIVVLLGWFAPLYAQQSNDVIIQPHAFVGDTFTYQGLLMQGTTYPSGTFDFQFSLYDDPTAGTLLGQLQQDDVPVEAGQFTVALTFPEGSVTGHQRWLAIAVKTLNGSAYVPLNPRSAVSAAPIALSLPGLWTRQNDTSPNLIGGYSSNTVPANGVGMTIGGGGAFGNLQQIYDHYGVIGGGANNRVGSDDGTVTNDGYATISGGFGNTTTQEYTVIGGGQANTITGAFSTISGGTTNTIAHIYATIGGGMNNRVSAQFGTIGGGGSSASATGNRVYDTYSTISGGYNNVAGVDDTGNQPFATVGGGSSNNANALGSMVGGGRSNSISAIADYSVISGGYNNVATGLYATVSGGGSASSGQGNRAYDNYSTVAGGYNNVAGIDDSIGQPFTTVAGGGSNTASGYASAIGGGRLNQASGQYAFIGGGESNTATGDHTTIGAGRQNTANGNFSSILGGSGNSTSADYSVAAGENAVAAHRGSFVWASTQAAPDATITSTAPGQFIVRAPGGAWFGSSTQVDMPNGAILATDSGAFLSKGGTWSNSSDKHRKTQFAAIDPHALLTKLAAIPMQSWSYINEDPQIRHLGPTAQDFYAAFGLGTDDRHIATVDADGVALTAIQGLYQLNREQAAVITDLETRLAALETATPSPARSVWLLAGGWGSLLLIVGWLVGRRMRRGGTV
;
A
#
# COMPACT_ATOMS: atom_id res chain seq x y z
N MET A 1 79.19 22.80 9.84
CA MET A 1 79.35 23.48 8.54
C MET A 1 77.98 23.98 8.10
N GLY A 2 77.90 25.22 7.58
CA GLY A 2 76.76 25.67 6.76
C GLY A 2 75.73 26.57 7.44
N ARG A 3 76.09 27.82 7.75
CA ARG A 3 75.14 28.94 7.79
C ARG A 3 74.91 29.43 6.35
N ILE A 4 73.68 29.48 5.86
CA ILE A 4 73.27 30.44 4.81
C ILE A 4 71.83 30.89 5.08
N ARG A 5 71.66 32.22 5.18
CA ARG A 5 70.40 32.95 5.17
C ARG A 5 69.95 33.15 3.72
N ILE A 6 68.67 32.92 3.42
CA ILE A 6 67.98 33.60 2.30
C ILE A 6 66.61 34.05 2.79
N VAL A 7 66.32 35.32 2.52
CA VAL A 7 65.10 36.08 2.79
C VAL A 7 64.24 36.07 1.52
N ALA A 8 62.94 35.79 1.66
CA ALA A 8 61.84 36.25 0.80
C ALA A 8 60.52 35.85 1.50
N LEU A 9 59.90 36.73 2.29
CA LEU A 9 58.80 37.64 1.91
C LEU A 9 57.53 36.91 1.40
N VAL A 10 56.40 37.29 2.02
CA VAL A 10 54.99 37.03 1.66
C VAL A 10 54.36 35.75 2.23
N PHE A 11 53.78 35.85 3.43
CA PHE A 11 52.34 35.73 3.69
C PHE A 11 52.12 35.93 5.19
N ILE A 12 51.76 37.15 5.57
CA ILE A 12 51.16 37.43 6.89
C ILE A 12 49.69 37.08 6.75
N VAL A 13 49.22 36.23 7.67
CA VAL A 13 47.88 36.19 8.29
C VAL A 13 47.67 34.74 8.73
N VAL A 14 47.65 34.52 10.05
CA VAL A 14 46.67 33.70 10.80
C VAL A 14 47.20 33.53 12.23
N LEU A 15 46.28 33.75 13.19
CA LEU A 15 46.35 33.53 14.64
C LEU A 15 46.97 34.64 15.50
N LEU A 16 46.17 35.68 15.75
CA LEU A 16 45.68 36.02 17.11
C LEU A 16 44.67 37.19 17.01
N GLY A 17 43.46 36.94 17.50
CA GLY A 17 42.29 37.82 17.42
C GLY A 17 41.09 36.92 17.12
N TRP A 18 40.02 36.86 17.90
CA TRP A 18 39.23 37.98 18.37
C TRP A 18 38.74 37.72 19.81
N PHE A 19 39.41 38.32 20.78
CA PHE A 19 38.80 38.76 22.03
C PHE A 19 39.09 40.25 22.12
N ALA A 20 38.21 41.05 21.52
CA ALA A 20 38.08 42.46 21.82
C ALA A 20 36.58 42.77 21.69
N PRO A 21 35.93 43.27 22.75
CA PRO A 21 34.58 43.79 22.65
C PRO A 21 34.64 44.95 21.66
N LEU A 22 33.78 44.92 20.63
CA LEU A 22 33.48 46.16 19.93
C LEU A 22 32.94 47.12 20.99
N TYR A 23 33.68 48.21 21.17
CA TYR A 23 33.20 49.42 21.81
C TYR A 23 31.89 49.80 21.13
N ALA A 24 30.77 49.38 21.72
CA ALA A 24 29.53 50.11 21.60
C ALA A 24 29.86 51.49 22.15
N GLN A 25 29.92 52.46 21.25
CA GLN A 25 29.93 53.86 21.59
C GLN A 25 28.71 54.07 22.48
N GLN A 26 28.97 54.08 23.79
CA GLN A 26 27.99 54.39 24.80
C GLN A 26 27.67 55.86 24.56
N SER A 27 26.66 56.13 23.73
CA SER A 27 25.91 57.35 23.92
C SER A 27 25.37 57.23 25.34
N ASN A 28 26.00 57.98 26.24
CA ASN A 28 25.38 58.37 27.50
C ASN A 28 24.22 59.34 27.20
N ASP A 29 23.37 58.98 26.24
CA ASP A 29 22.04 59.53 26.16
C ASP A 29 21.30 58.85 27.30
N VAL A 30 21.37 59.52 28.46
CA VAL A 30 20.28 59.48 29.41
C VAL A 30 19.05 59.82 28.58
N ILE A 31 18.33 58.80 28.10
CA ILE A 31 17.01 59.00 27.53
C ILE A 31 16.15 59.40 28.72
N ILE A 32 16.12 60.70 28.99
CA ILE A 32 15.05 61.35 29.72
C ILE A 32 13.83 61.09 28.84
N GLN A 33 13.07 60.06 29.18
CA GLN A 33 11.80 59.75 28.51
C GLN A 33 10.89 60.95 28.74
N PRO A 34 10.30 61.55 27.70
CA PRO A 34 9.30 62.58 27.90
C PRO A 34 8.08 61.90 28.52
N HIS A 35 7.95 62.00 29.84
CA HIS A 35 6.66 61.86 30.49
C HIS A 35 5.74 62.85 29.76
N ALA A 36 4.60 62.38 29.26
CA ALA A 36 3.62 63.23 28.60
C ALA A 36 3.30 64.41 29.54
N PHE A 37 3.82 65.58 29.19
CA PHE A 37 3.79 66.76 30.04
C PHE A 37 2.37 67.33 30.04
N VAL A 38 1.57 66.91 31.01
CA VAL A 38 0.48 67.73 31.52
C VAL A 38 1.13 68.60 32.57
N GLY A 39 1.21 69.90 32.31
CA GLY A 39 2.21 70.75 32.94
C GLY A 39 2.29 70.65 34.46
N ASP A 40 3.51 70.77 34.99
CA ASP A 40 3.85 70.77 36.42
C ASP A 40 3.22 71.94 37.20
N THR A 41 2.40 72.74 36.52
CA THR A 41 1.72 73.93 36.99
C THR A 41 0.28 73.62 37.32
N PHE A 42 -0.12 73.82 38.58
CA PHE A 42 -1.53 73.84 38.96
C PHE A 42 -1.91 75.20 39.55
N THR A 43 -3.16 75.60 39.36
CA THR A 43 -3.71 76.82 39.95
C THR A 43 -4.10 76.56 41.40
N TYR A 44 -3.53 77.34 42.32
CA TYR A 44 -3.92 77.35 43.73
C TYR A 44 -4.70 78.63 44.02
N GLN A 45 -5.89 78.48 44.59
CA GLN A 45 -6.71 79.58 45.07
C GLN A 45 -6.84 79.47 46.58
N GLY A 46 -6.57 80.58 47.28
CA GLY A 46 -6.59 80.62 48.74
C GLY A 46 -7.30 81.87 49.26
N LEU A 47 -7.75 81.79 50.50
CA LEU A 47 -8.31 82.91 51.27
C LEU A 47 -7.38 83.18 52.45
N LEU A 48 -6.58 84.23 52.35
CA LEU A 48 -5.73 84.75 53.40
C LEU A 48 -6.56 85.51 54.43
N MET A 49 -6.35 85.20 55.72
CA MET A 49 -6.97 85.90 56.84
C MET A 49 -5.90 86.43 57.78
N GLN A 50 -6.07 87.67 58.25
CA GLN A 50 -5.28 88.23 59.33
C GLN A 50 -6.20 88.48 60.53
N GLY A 51 -6.15 87.57 61.51
CA GLY A 51 -7.12 87.55 62.61
C GLY A 51 -8.53 87.27 62.08
N THR A 52 -9.45 88.22 62.27
CA THR A 52 -10.83 88.16 61.77
C THR A 52 -11.06 89.01 60.51
N THR A 53 -9.98 89.58 59.93
CA THR A 53 -10.06 90.48 58.77
C THR A 53 -9.45 89.87 57.52
N TYR A 54 -9.95 90.28 56.35
CA TYR A 54 -9.48 89.84 55.05
C TYR A 54 -8.60 90.94 54.41
N PRO A 55 -7.27 90.79 54.44
CA PRO A 55 -6.36 91.83 53.95
C PRO A 55 -6.47 92.01 52.43
N SER A 56 -6.25 93.24 51.96
CA SER A 56 -6.06 93.54 50.54
C SER A 56 -4.72 94.24 50.35
N GLY A 57 -3.97 93.85 49.32
CA GLY A 57 -2.62 94.35 49.05
C GLY A 57 -1.73 93.31 48.38
N THR A 58 -0.45 93.61 48.26
CA THR A 58 0.53 92.74 47.62
C THR A 58 1.35 91.98 48.67
N PHE A 59 1.50 90.67 48.49
CA PHE A 59 2.21 89.78 49.42
C PHE A 59 3.15 88.84 48.66
N ASP A 60 4.27 88.50 49.28
CA ASP A 60 5.13 87.42 48.81
C ASP A 60 4.69 86.12 49.48
N PHE A 61 4.56 85.06 48.69
CA PHE A 61 4.22 83.73 49.17
C PHE A 61 5.36 82.75 48.91
N GLN A 62 5.62 81.90 49.90
CA GLN A 62 6.46 80.73 49.75
C GLN A 62 5.60 79.47 49.87
N PHE A 63 5.70 78.61 48.86
CA PHE A 63 5.00 77.34 48.76
C PHE A 63 6.01 76.21 48.87
N SER A 64 5.84 75.34 49.85
CA SER A 64 6.72 74.19 50.09
C SER A 64 5.89 72.90 50.10
N LEU A 65 6.26 71.94 49.25
CA LEU A 65 5.55 70.67 49.09
C LEU A 65 6.18 69.57 49.94
N TYR A 66 5.37 68.88 50.74
CA TYR A 66 5.79 67.79 51.63
C TYR A 66 4.99 66.50 51.37
N ASP A 67 5.53 65.38 51.84
CA ASP A 67 4.91 64.06 51.81
C ASP A 67 4.05 63.72 53.05
N ASP A 68 4.11 64.52 54.13
CA ASP A 68 3.38 64.30 55.38
C ASP A 68 2.71 65.61 55.91
N PRO A 69 1.56 65.54 56.63
CA PRO A 69 0.84 66.71 57.13
C PRO A 69 1.58 67.55 58.18
N THR A 70 2.47 66.96 58.98
CA THR A 70 3.13 67.64 60.12
C THR A 70 4.64 67.44 60.16
N ALA A 71 5.14 66.30 59.67
CA ALA A 71 6.54 65.97 59.49
C ALA A 71 6.88 65.82 57.99
N GLY A 72 7.87 65.01 57.61
CA GLY A 72 8.12 64.65 56.20
C GLY A 72 9.24 65.40 55.50
N THR A 73 9.58 64.92 54.31
CA THR A 73 10.67 65.42 53.47
C THR A 73 10.16 66.55 52.56
N LEU A 74 10.96 67.61 52.40
CA LEU A 74 10.68 68.68 51.44
C LEU A 74 10.94 68.17 50.02
N LEU A 75 9.91 68.13 49.19
CA LEU A 75 9.97 67.64 47.81
C LEU A 75 10.24 68.77 46.81
N GLY A 76 9.78 69.97 47.12
CA GLY A 76 10.00 71.15 46.28
C GLY A 76 9.55 72.42 46.98
N GLN A 77 10.16 73.55 46.62
CA GLN A 77 9.82 74.86 47.16
C GLN A 77 9.81 75.90 46.04
N LEU A 78 8.83 76.80 46.09
CA LEU A 78 8.61 77.87 45.14
C LEU A 78 8.34 79.18 45.89
N GLN A 79 8.88 80.28 45.40
CA GLN A 79 8.52 81.62 45.84
C GLN A 79 7.70 82.30 44.74
N GLN A 80 6.65 83.00 45.16
CA GLN A 80 5.76 83.79 44.32
C GLN A 80 5.75 85.19 44.93
N ASP A 81 6.55 86.07 44.35
CA ASP A 81 6.66 87.45 44.79
C ASP A 81 5.54 88.30 44.19
N ASP A 82 5.22 89.41 44.85
CA ASP A 82 4.26 90.39 44.36
C ASP A 82 2.84 89.86 44.03
N VAL A 83 2.36 88.87 44.77
CA VAL A 83 1.02 88.29 44.55
C VAL A 83 -0.07 89.27 45.01
N PRO A 84 -0.98 89.70 44.12
CA PRO A 84 -2.11 90.54 44.50
C PRO A 84 -3.13 89.72 45.31
N VAL A 85 -3.51 90.23 46.47
CA VAL A 85 -4.55 89.70 47.35
C VAL A 85 -5.68 90.73 47.43
N GLU A 86 -6.91 90.35 47.11
CA GLU A 86 -8.09 91.22 47.16
C GLU A 86 -9.15 90.60 48.06
N ALA A 87 -9.57 91.31 49.11
CA ALA A 87 -10.46 90.79 50.15
C ALA A 87 -10.04 89.39 50.65
N GLY A 88 -8.73 89.20 50.87
CA GLY A 88 -8.12 87.94 51.28
C GLY A 88 -7.96 86.91 50.17
N GLN A 89 -8.61 87.03 49.01
CA GLN A 89 -8.51 86.05 47.94
C GLN A 89 -7.27 86.26 47.10
N PHE A 90 -6.60 85.16 46.75
CA PHE A 90 -5.48 85.16 45.82
C PHE A 90 -5.53 83.92 44.93
N THR A 91 -4.95 84.05 43.73
CA THR A 91 -4.80 82.96 42.77
C THR A 91 -3.37 82.95 42.28
N VAL A 92 -2.69 81.80 42.37
CA VAL A 92 -1.31 81.63 41.90
C VAL A 92 -1.18 80.36 41.08
N ALA A 93 -0.26 80.37 40.12
CA ALA A 93 0.14 79.20 39.37
C ALA A 93 1.40 78.60 40.01
N LEU A 94 1.33 77.37 40.50
CA LEU A 94 2.43 76.72 41.23
C LEU A 94 3.08 75.66 40.35
N THR A 95 4.35 75.87 40.00
CA THR A 95 5.17 74.91 39.24
C THR A 95 6.26 74.35 40.14
N PHE A 96 6.23 73.05 40.42
CA PHE A 96 7.25 72.37 41.23
C PHE A 96 8.23 71.60 40.35
N PRO A 97 9.45 71.27 40.86
CA PRO A 97 10.40 70.44 40.12
C PRO A 97 9.81 69.07 39.74
N GLU A 98 10.26 68.56 38.59
CA GLU A 98 9.88 67.24 38.07
C GLU A 98 9.99 66.14 39.14
N GLY A 99 8.96 65.28 39.25
CA GLY A 99 8.90 64.22 40.26
C GLY A 99 8.36 64.63 41.65
N SER A 100 8.02 65.91 41.87
CA SER A 100 7.42 66.37 43.14
C SER A 100 5.95 65.92 43.31
N VAL A 101 5.22 65.80 42.21
CA VAL A 101 3.80 65.42 42.16
C VAL A 101 3.67 64.08 41.41
N THR A 102 3.52 62.98 42.15
CA THR A 102 3.56 61.60 41.60
C THR A 102 2.29 60.79 41.85
N GLY A 103 1.15 61.44 42.07
CA GLY A 103 -0.14 60.79 42.32
C GLY A 103 -0.37 60.30 43.76
N HIS A 104 0.64 60.36 44.63
CA HIS A 104 0.47 60.21 46.08
C HIS A 104 -0.08 61.50 46.72
N GLN A 105 -0.75 61.39 47.87
CA GLN A 105 -1.21 62.56 48.63
C GLN A 105 -0.02 63.48 49.00
N ARG A 106 -0.21 64.79 48.87
CA ARG A 106 0.81 65.80 49.18
C ARG A 106 0.26 66.85 50.12
N TRP A 107 1.15 67.54 50.81
CA TRP A 107 0.82 68.58 51.78
C TRP A 107 1.55 69.87 51.42
N LEU A 108 0.79 70.92 51.09
CA LEU A 108 1.30 72.23 50.73
C LEU A 108 1.41 73.08 52.00
N ALA A 109 2.65 73.40 52.39
CA ALA A 109 2.94 74.42 53.38
C ALA A 109 3.00 75.79 52.68
N ILE A 110 2.32 76.77 53.27
CA ILE A 110 2.27 78.14 52.74
C ILE A 110 2.84 79.05 53.81
N ALA A 111 3.79 79.90 53.43
CA ALA A 111 4.25 80.98 54.28
C ALA A 111 4.09 82.30 53.54
N VAL A 112 3.69 83.36 54.25
CA VAL A 112 3.36 84.66 53.65
C VAL A 112 4.20 85.75 54.29
N LYS A 113 4.61 86.73 53.49
CA LYS A 113 5.34 87.92 53.92
C LYS A 113 4.71 89.15 53.28
N THR A 114 4.53 90.23 54.04
CA THR A 114 4.20 91.53 53.45
C THR A 114 5.38 92.06 52.63
N LEU A 115 5.13 92.89 51.62
CA LEU A 115 6.17 93.44 50.72
C LEU A 115 7.41 94.02 51.45
N ASN A 116 7.23 94.64 52.63
CA ASN A 116 8.30 95.20 53.45
C ASN A 116 8.64 94.39 54.72
N GLY A 117 8.14 93.15 54.83
CA GLY A 117 8.38 92.27 55.97
C GLY A 117 9.76 91.62 55.91
N SER A 118 10.40 91.40 57.05
CA SER A 118 11.74 90.79 57.13
C SER A 118 11.74 89.25 57.21
N ALA A 119 10.59 88.61 57.45
CA ALA A 119 10.48 87.15 57.57
C ALA A 119 9.11 86.63 57.13
N TYR A 120 9.10 85.45 56.50
CA TYR A 120 7.88 84.71 56.14
C TYR A 120 7.20 84.13 57.39
N VAL A 121 5.88 84.30 57.49
CA VAL A 121 5.04 83.73 58.55
C VAL A 121 4.38 82.45 58.04
N PRO A 122 4.63 81.27 58.65
CA PRO A 122 4.01 80.01 58.21
C PRO A 122 2.51 79.97 58.55
N LEU A 123 1.70 79.56 57.60
CA LEU A 123 0.27 79.31 57.75
C LEU A 123 0.05 77.82 58.05
N ASN A 124 -0.29 77.52 59.30
CA ASN A 124 -0.57 76.16 59.77
C ASN A 124 -2.10 75.94 59.90
N PRO A 125 -2.62 74.73 59.65
CA PRO A 125 -1.93 73.51 59.21
C PRO A 125 -1.64 73.48 57.69
N ARG A 126 -0.76 72.57 57.25
CA ARG A 126 -0.51 72.35 55.81
C ARG A 126 -1.80 71.95 55.09
N SER A 127 -2.00 72.48 53.89
CA SER A 127 -3.17 72.16 53.07
C SER A 127 -2.95 70.85 52.31
N ALA A 128 -3.89 69.91 52.41
CA ALA A 128 -3.83 68.69 51.62
C ALA A 128 -4.03 69.03 50.14
N VAL A 129 -3.06 68.69 49.30
CA VAL A 129 -3.23 68.63 47.85
C VAL A 129 -3.76 67.24 47.56
N SER A 130 -5.08 67.14 47.37
CA SER A 130 -5.71 65.88 47.01
C SER A 130 -5.10 65.36 45.71
N ALA A 131 -4.83 64.06 45.65
CA ALA A 131 -4.50 63.40 44.40
C ALA A 131 -5.70 63.54 43.45
N ALA A 132 -5.76 64.62 42.67
CA ALA A 132 -6.67 64.71 41.53
C ALA A 132 -6.29 63.55 40.60
N PRO A 133 -7.25 62.78 40.06
CA PRO A 133 -6.99 61.46 39.51
C PRO A 133 -6.25 61.58 38.18
N ILE A 134 -4.93 61.65 38.23
CA ILE A 134 -4.06 61.51 37.07
C ILE A 134 -3.37 60.16 37.23
N ALA A 135 -4.11 59.09 36.96
CA ALA A 135 -3.56 57.76 36.79
C ALA A 135 -2.84 57.71 35.42
N LEU A 136 -1.64 58.31 35.33
CA LEU A 136 -0.83 58.26 34.11
C LEU A 136 0.54 57.56 34.30
N SER A 137 0.81 57.01 35.48
CA SER A 137 1.93 56.07 35.65
C SER A 137 1.49 54.90 36.51
N LEU A 138 0.91 53.88 35.88
CA LEU A 138 1.01 52.53 36.43
C LEU A 138 2.47 52.11 36.21
N PRO A 139 3.29 51.87 37.26
CA PRO A 139 4.66 51.44 37.06
C PRO A 139 4.69 50.19 36.16
N GLY A 140 5.42 50.26 35.05
CA GLY A 140 5.47 49.20 34.05
C GLY A 140 4.42 49.27 32.94
N LEU A 141 3.58 50.30 32.87
CA LEU A 141 2.72 50.59 31.70
C LEU A 141 2.97 52.02 31.23
N TRP A 142 3.33 52.18 29.95
CA TRP A 142 3.51 53.49 29.34
C TRP A 142 2.94 53.50 27.92
N THR A 143 2.53 54.68 27.46
CA THR A 143 2.05 54.90 26.09
C THR A 143 3.06 55.71 25.31
N ARG A 144 3.32 55.35 24.05
CA ARG A 144 4.05 56.22 23.11
C ARG A 144 3.04 56.95 22.23
N GLN A 145 2.90 58.25 22.44
CA GLN A 145 2.05 59.09 21.60
C GLN A 145 2.66 59.26 20.20
N ASN A 146 1.81 59.34 19.18
CA ASN A 146 2.15 59.71 17.81
C ASN A 146 0.89 60.27 17.12
N ASP A 147 1.07 60.85 15.92
CA ASP A 147 0.00 61.58 15.22
C ASP A 147 -1.09 60.68 14.60
N THR A 148 -0.92 59.35 14.63
CA THR A 148 -1.81 58.39 13.94
C THR A 148 -2.57 57.49 14.91
N SER A 149 -1.86 56.68 15.68
CA SER A 149 -2.42 55.76 16.70
C SER A 149 -1.35 55.46 17.74
N PRO A 150 -1.53 55.87 19.01
CA PRO A 150 -0.55 55.63 20.08
C PRO A 150 -0.21 54.14 20.25
N ASN A 151 1.00 53.88 20.73
CA ASN A 151 1.41 52.54 21.15
C ASN A 151 1.15 52.35 22.64
N LEU A 152 0.78 51.15 23.06
CA LEU A 152 0.61 50.76 24.47
C LEU A 152 1.66 49.72 24.85
N ILE A 153 2.52 50.00 25.84
CA ILE A 153 3.62 49.13 26.22
C ILE A 153 3.59 48.83 27.72
N GLY A 154 3.27 47.59 28.05
CA GLY A 154 3.23 47.04 29.41
C GLY A 154 4.40 46.10 29.72
N GLY A 155 4.66 45.89 31.01
CA GLY A 155 5.58 44.87 31.55
C GLY A 155 7.00 45.36 31.83
N TYR A 156 7.98 44.51 31.53
CA TYR A 156 9.40 44.75 31.76
C TYR A 156 9.87 46.00 31.01
N SER A 157 10.66 46.84 31.70
CA SER A 157 11.01 48.19 31.22
C SER A 157 11.82 48.22 29.92
N SER A 158 12.46 47.11 29.55
CA SER A 158 13.20 46.99 28.29
C SER A 158 12.42 46.30 27.16
N ASN A 159 11.10 46.11 27.30
CA ASN A 159 10.26 45.75 26.15
C ASN A 159 10.33 46.85 25.08
N THR A 160 10.45 46.48 23.81
CA THR A 160 10.81 47.42 22.73
C THR A 160 9.76 47.49 21.63
N VAL A 161 9.47 48.71 21.20
CA VAL A 161 8.77 49.03 19.96
C VAL A 161 9.53 50.18 19.24
N PRO A 162 9.57 50.24 17.90
CA PRO A 162 10.28 51.29 17.16
C PRO A 162 9.63 52.67 17.34
N ALA A 163 10.44 53.72 17.17
CA ALA A 163 10.02 55.10 17.40
C ALA A 163 8.96 55.57 16.40
N ASN A 164 9.07 55.15 15.15
CA ASN A 164 8.17 55.45 14.03
C ASN A 164 7.02 54.44 13.87
N GLY A 165 6.90 53.47 14.77
CA GLY A 165 5.81 52.50 14.68
C GLY A 165 4.50 53.04 15.25
N VAL A 166 3.39 52.54 14.71
CA VAL A 166 2.03 53.02 14.99
C VAL A 166 1.12 51.87 15.43
N GLY A 167 0.24 52.12 16.41
CA GLY A 167 -0.81 51.20 16.86
C GLY A 167 -0.33 49.89 17.49
N MET A 168 0.91 49.82 17.96
CA MET A 168 1.50 48.60 18.52
C MET A 168 1.10 48.40 19.98
N THR A 169 0.86 47.14 20.38
CA THR A 169 0.45 46.81 21.75
C THR A 169 1.29 45.69 22.35
N ILE A 170 1.93 45.96 23.48
CA ILE A 170 2.48 44.95 24.40
C ILE A 170 1.65 44.99 25.68
N GLY A 171 0.84 43.96 25.93
CA GLY A 171 -0.08 43.91 27.08
C GLY A 171 0.62 43.75 28.44
N GLY A 172 1.82 43.16 28.46
CA GLY A 172 2.61 42.92 29.67
C GLY A 172 3.71 41.88 29.50
N GLY A 173 4.33 41.48 30.62
CA GLY A 173 5.37 40.45 30.65
C GLY A 173 6.75 40.94 30.23
N GLY A 174 7.59 40.03 29.72
CA GLY A 174 9.02 40.25 29.52
C GLY A 174 9.83 40.07 30.79
N ALA A 175 11.14 39.87 30.62
CA ALA A 175 12.11 39.82 31.72
C ALA A 175 13.52 40.15 31.19
N PHE A 176 14.49 40.30 32.10
CA PHE A 176 15.90 40.40 31.72
C PHE A 176 16.29 39.21 30.81
N GLY A 177 16.82 39.51 29.62
CA GLY A 177 17.19 38.52 28.60
C GLY A 177 16.02 37.92 27.81
N ASN A 178 14.76 38.24 28.12
CA ASN A 178 13.55 37.68 27.50
C ASN A 178 12.55 38.79 27.18
N LEU A 179 12.98 39.73 26.34
CA LEU A 179 12.23 40.94 25.99
C LEU A 179 11.06 40.63 25.07
N GLN A 180 10.02 41.46 25.14
CA GLN A 180 8.97 41.49 24.15
C GLN A 180 9.34 42.56 23.10
N GLN A 181 9.26 42.21 21.82
CA GLN A 181 9.72 43.08 20.73
C GLN A 181 8.69 43.13 19.61
N ILE A 182 8.25 44.33 19.24
CA ILE A 182 7.41 44.55 18.06
C ILE A 182 8.19 45.45 17.11
N TYR A 183 8.24 45.11 15.83
CA TYR A 183 9.00 45.83 14.81
C TYR A 183 8.11 46.54 13.78
N ASP A 184 6.88 46.07 13.55
CA ASP A 184 5.99 46.62 12.52
C ASP A 184 4.68 47.18 13.08
N HIS A 185 4.04 48.03 12.27
CA HIS A 185 2.76 48.69 12.57
C HIS A 185 1.68 47.70 12.96
N TYR A 186 0.86 48.08 13.94
CA TYR A 186 -0.29 47.31 14.43
C TYR A 186 0.04 45.91 14.96
N GLY A 187 1.32 45.64 15.27
CA GLY A 187 1.72 44.41 15.92
C GLY A 187 1.19 44.30 17.35
N VAL A 188 0.85 43.09 17.77
CA VAL A 188 0.29 42.82 19.11
C VAL A 188 1.04 41.68 19.80
N ILE A 189 1.47 41.92 21.04
CA ILE A 189 1.94 40.89 21.98
C ILE A 189 1.07 40.98 23.25
N GLY A 190 0.24 39.96 23.50
CA GLY A 190 -0.67 39.97 24.65
C GLY A 190 0.03 39.82 26.02
N GLY A 191 1.15 39.09 26.07
CA GLY A 191 1.89 38.84 27.32
C GLY A 191 3.00 37.79 27.17
N GLY A 192 3.47 37.22 28.28
CA GLY A 192 4.53 36.19 28.26
C GLY A 192 5.95 36.78 28.23
N ALA A 193 6.91 36.09 27.61
CA ALA A 193 8.29 36.56 27.54
C ALA A 193 9.01 36.11 26.26
N ASN A 194 10.00 36.88 25.79
CA ASN A 194 10.78 36.58 24.59
C ASN A 194 9.95 36.44 23.28
N ASN A 195 8.86 37.18 23.12
CA ASN A 195 8.06 37.15 21.89
C ASN A 195 8.46 38.27 20.93
N ARG A 196 8.43 37.98 19.63
CA ARG A 196 8.82 38.89 18.55
C ARG A 196 7.76 38.98 17.47
N VAL A 197 7.35 40.19 17.11
CA VAL A 197 6.32 40.45 16.10
C VAL A 197 6.84 41.45 15.06
N GLY A 198 6.74 41.14 13.78
CA GLY A 198 7.27 41.96 12.69
C GLY A 198 8.70 41.56 12.32
N SER A 199 9.19 42.09 11.20
CA SER A 199 10.56 41.89 10.72
C SER A 199 11.48 43.00 11.21
N ASP A 200 12.69 42.64 11.65
CA ASP A 200 13.69 43.61 12.13
C ASP A 200 14.55 44.14 10.96
N ASP A 201 13.89 44.65 9.91
CA ASP A 201 14.55 45.16 8.70
C ASP A 201 14.64 46.69 8.64
N GLY A 202 14.08 47.37 9.66
CA GLY A 202 14.04 48.83 9.79
C GLY A 202 12.87 49.50 9.07
N THR A 203 12.11 48.75 8.27
CA THR A 203 10.84 49.16 7.68
C THR A 203 9.72 48.71 8.61
N VAL A 204 8.77 49.60 8.90
CA VAL A 204 7.71 49.32 9.89
C VAL A 204 6.34 49.12 9.24
N THR A 205 6.27 49.13 7.91
CA THR A 205 5.02 49.19 7.13
C THR A 205 4.76 47.95 6.27
N ASN A 206 5.70 47.00 6.23
CA ASN A 206 5.68 45.83 5.36
C ASN A 206 5.16 44.56 6.05
N ASP A 207 5.37 44.39 7.36
CA ASP A 207 5.01 43.16 8.06
C ASP A 207 4.03 43.40 9.23
N GLY A 208 3.07 44.30 9.01
CA GLY A 208 2.12 44.75 10.03
C GLY A 208 0.98 43.78 10.37
N TYR A 209 0.18 44.16 11.37
CA TYR A 209 -1.03 43.43 11.83
C TYR A 209 -0.79 42.01 12.37
N ALA A 210 0.45 41.63 12.64
CA ALA A 210 0.78 40.35 13.24
C ALA A 210 0.45 40.31 14.75
N THR A 211 -0.01 39.16 15.24
CA THR A 211 -0.46 38.99 16.62
C THR A 211 0.15 37.76 17.27
N ILE A 212 0.75 37.94 18.44
CA ILE A 212 1.11 36.87 19.38
C ILE A 212 0.31 37.07 20.66
N SER A 213 -0.62 36.17 20.97
CA SER A 213 -1.48 36.33 22.16
C SER A 213 -0.71 36.17 23.48
N GLY A 214 0.44 35.48 23.47
CA GLY A 214 1.36 35.38 24.62
C GLY A 214 2.35 34.23 24.49
N GLY A 215 2.80 33.68 25.62
CA GLY A 215 3.69 32.51 25.66
C GLY A 215 5.19 32.86 25.74
N PHE A 216 6.05 31.90 25.41
CA PHE A 216 7.50 32.04 25.53
C PHE A 216 8.22 31.83 24.20
N GLY A 217 8.98 32.82 23.73
CA GLY A 217 9.87 32.60 22.59
C GLY A 217 9.19 32.54 21.21
N ASN A 218 7.93 33.00 21.07
CA ASN A 218 7.24 32.95 19.78
C ASN A 218 7.67 34.08 18.85
N THR A 219 7.77 33.82 17.55
CA THR A 219 8.25 34.78 16.56
C THR A 219 7.36 34.80 15.32
N THR A 220 6.93 35.98 14.89
CA THR A 220 6.29 36.19 13.59
C THR A 220 7.00 37.29 12.83
N THR A 221 7.38 37.07 11.58
CA THR A 221 8.15 38.06 10.79
C THR A 221 7.44 38.52 9.52
N GLN A 222 6.11 38.31 9.44
CA GLN A 222 5.31 38.61 8.25
C GLN A 222 3.93 39.16 8.63
N GLU A 223 3.30 39.86 7.68
CA GLU A 223 1.98 40.49 7.85
C GLU A 223 0.83 39.51 8.13
N TYR A 224 -0.17 39.98 8.89
CA TYR A 224 -1.42 39.25 9.19
C TYR A 224 -1.23 37.84 9.77
N THR A 225 -0.13 37.61 10.47
CA THR A 225 0.15 36.33 11.10
C THR A 225 -0.43 36.25 12.51
N VAL A 226 -0.81 35.05 12.95
CA VAL A 226 -1.37 34.83 14.28
C VAL A 226 -0.69 33.66 14.97
N ILE A 227 -0.13 33.90 16.16
CA ILE A 227 0.25 32.86 17.12
C ILE A 227 -0.63 32.98 18.37
N GLY A 228 -1.45 31.96 18.63
CA GLY A 228 -2.35 31.94 19.80
C GLY A 228 -1.63 31.78 21.14
N GLY A 229 -0.35 31.42 21.15
CA GLY A 229 0.51 31.33 22.34
C GLY A 229 1.49 30.17 22.24
N GLY A 230 1.84 29.57 23.39
CA GLY A 230 2.73 28.41 23.45
C GLY A 230 4.21 28.76 23.54
N GLN A 231 5.09 27.84 23.12
CA GLN A 231 6.52 27.97 23.26
C GLN A 231 7.25 27.84 21.91
N ALA A 232 8.11 28.80 21.58
CA ALA A 232 9.03 28.72 20.45
C ALA A 232 8.38 28.44 19.08
N ASN A 233 7.17 28.95 18.85
CA ASN A 233 6.51 28.85 17.54
C ASN A 233 6.99 29.97 16.61
N THR A 234 7.13 29.67 15.32
CA THR A 234 7.68 30.60 14.32
C THR A 234 6.81 30.66 13.08
N ILE A 235 6.43 31.87 12.64
CA ILE A 235 5.77 32.10 11.34
C ILE A 235 6.61 33.09 10.53
N THR A 236 7.05 32.66 9.35
CA THR A 236 7.75 33.51 8.36
C THR A 236 7.00 33.60 7.04
N GLY A 237 5.74 33.15 6.97
CA GLY A 237 4.86 33.30 5.82
C GLY A 237 3.61 34.11 6.19
N ALA A 238 3.31 35.14 5.40
CA ALA A 238 2.15 36.02 5.58
C ALA A 238 0.81 35.26 5.64
N PHE A 239 -0.18 35.88 6.29
CA PHE A 239 -1.57 35.36 6.41
C PHE A 239 -1.67 33.95 7.03
N SER A 240 -0.70 33.56 7.85
CA SER A 240 -0.62 32.21 8.42
C SER A 240 -0.93 32.18 9.91
N THR A 241 -1.42 31.03 10.39
CA THR A 241 -1.86 30.87 11.78
C THR A 241 -1.24 29.65 12.44
N ILE A 242 -0.68 29.83 13.64
CA ILE A 242 -0.36 28.76 14.58
C ILE A 242 -1.24 28.97 15.82
N SER A 243 -2.17 28.06 16.10
CA SER A 243 -3.08 28.24 17.24
C SER A 243 -2.38 28.12 18.61
N GLY A 244 -1.21 27.47 18.67
CA GLY A 244 -0.38 27.34 19.88
C GLY A 244 0.58 26.16 19.79
N GLY A 245 0.96 25.59 20.94
CA GLY A 245 1.84 24.42 21.01
C GLY A 245 3.32 24.77 21.17
N THR A 246 4.20 23.84 20.84
CA THR A 246 5.65 23.97 21.04
C THR A 246 6.39 23.76 19.72
N THR A 247 7.32 24.65 19.40
CA THR A 247 8.27 24.49 18.28
C THR A 247 7.62 24.22 16.92
N ASN A 248 6.45 24.79 16.65
CA ASN A 248 5.80 24.71 15.35
C ASN A 248 6.31 25.80 14.41
N THR A 249 6.48 25.49 13.12
CA THR A 249 7.03 26.41 12.14
C THR A 249 6.19 26.46 10.87
N ILE A 250 5.84 27.67 10.42
CA ILE A 250 5.27 27.93 9.10
C ILE A 250 6.25 28.79 8.31
N ALA A 251 6.65 28.32 7.13
CA ALA A 251 7.61 29.02 6.28
C ALA A 251 6.97 29.70 5.04
N HIS A 252 5.72 29.38 4.70
CA HIS A 252 5.04 29.87 3.50
C HIS A 252 3.65 30.44 3.81
N ILE A 253 3.08 31.16 2.86
CA ILE A 253 1.86 31.96 3.04
C ILE A 253 0.59 31.11 3.13
N TYR A 254 -0.44 31.65 3.79
CA TYR A 254 -1.76 31.02 3.95
C TYR A 254 -1.76 29.61 4.58
N ALA A 255 -0.74 29.30 5.38
CA ALA A 255 -0.63 28.00 6.01
C ALA A 255 -1.22 28.01 7.43
N THR A 256 -1.63 26.83 7.90
CA THR A 256 -2.24 26.68 9.24
C THR A 256 -1.65 25.51 9.99
N ILE A 257 -1.30 25.74 11.26
CA ILE A 257 -1.00 24.69 12.24
C ILE A 257 -1.97 24.84 13.43
N GLY A 258 -2.82 23.84 13.67
CA GLY A 258 -3.79 23.84 14.76
C GLY A 258 -3.17 23.68 16.16
N GLY A 259 -1.89 23.33 16.26
CA GLY A 259 -1.12 23.25 17.51
C GLY A 259 -0.15 22.07 17.52
N GLY A 260 0.13 21.52 18.69
CA GLY A 260 0.98 20.35 18.85
C GLY A 260 2.47 20.66 19.00
N MET A 261 3.35 19.73 18.65
CA MET A 261 4.80 19.84 18.87
C MET A 261 5.62 19.52 17.61
N ASN A 262 6.57 20.40 17.25
CA ASN A 262 7.49 20.20 16.12
C ASN A 262 6.81 20.02 14.74
N ASN A 263 5.63 20.61 14.52
CA ASN A 263 5.00 20.56 13.21
C ASN A 263 5.59 21.62 12.27
N ARG A 264 5.76 21.28 10.99
CA ARG A 264 6.35 22.18 9.99
C ARG A 264 5.52 22.23 8.71
N VAL A 265 5.12 23.42 8.30
CA VAL A 265 4.54 23.67 6.97
C VAL A 265 5.53 24.49 6.15
N SER A 266 6.05 23.89 5.09
CA SER A 266 6.99 24.49 4.14
C SER A 266 6.34 24.73 2.77
N ALA A 267 5.01 24.86 2.72
CA ALA A 267 4.27 25.03 1.47
C ALA A 267 3.11 26.01 1.61
N GLN A 268 2.72 26.64 0.50
CA GLN A 268 1.57 27.52 0.45
C GLN A 268 0.26 26.73 0.66
N PHE A 269 -0.68 27.28 1.43
CA PHE A 269 -1.95 26.61 1.80
C PHE A 269 -1.79 25.26 2.52
N GLY A 270 -0.60 24.93 3.01
CA GLY A 270 -0.36 23.70 3.75
C GLY A 270 -1.06 23.72 5.10
N THR A 271 -1.66 22.60 5.48
CA THR A 271 -2.41 22.50 6.75
C THR A 271 -1.96 21.31 7.58
N ILE A 272 -1.67 21.57 8.86
CA ILE A 272 -1.47 20.53 9.88
C ILE A 272 -2.49 20.77 11.01
N GLY A 273 -3.42 19.83 11.21
CA GLY A 273 -4.44 19.96 12.25
C GLY A 273 -3.87 19.94 13.68
N GLY A 274 -2.72 19.28 13.90
CA GLY A 274 -2.02 19.25 15.18
C GLY A 274 -1.12 18.01 15.32
N GLY A 275 -0.97 17.50 16.54
CA GLY A 275 -0.13 16.34 16.84
C GLY A 275 1.36 16.66 16.83
N GLY A 276 2.19 15.75 16.34
CA GLY A 276 3.63 15.94 16.18
C GLY A 276 4.45 14.99 17.05
N SER A 277 5.70 15.33 17.34
CA SER A 277 6.63 14.45 18.06
C SER A 277 7.55 15.23 18.99
N SER A 278 7.83 14.63 20.16
CA SER A 278 8.78 15.15 21.15
C SER A 278 10.24 14.87 20.81
N ALA A 279 10.51 13.98 19.86
CA ALA A 279 11.86 13.71 19.40
C ALA A 279 12.33 14.81 18.45
N SER A 280 13.43 15.48 18.81
CA SER A 280 14.10 16.53 18.03
C SER A 280 14.20 16.15 16.54
N ALA A 281 13.71 17.01 15.66
CA ALA A 281 13.67 16.82 14.21
C ALA A 281 12.76 15.68 13.70
N THR A 282 11.68 15.35 14.41
CA THR A 282 10.59 14.52 13.89
C THR A 282 9.27 15.17 14.29
N GLY A 283 8.28 15.19 13.42
CA GLY A 283 7.04 15.95 13.58
C GLY A 283 6.25 15.90 12.28
N ASN A 284 5.01 16.38 12.27
CA ASN A 284 4.23 16.36 11.03
C ASN A 284 4.77 17.41 10.05
N ARG A 285 4.90 17.07 8.77
CA ARG A 285 5.51 17.93 7.75
C ARG A 285 4.69 18.01 6.49
N VAL A 286 4.43 19.22 6.06
CA VAL A 286 3.82 19.52 4.76
C VAL A 286 4.83 20.25 3.90
N TYR A 287 5.15 19.70 2.73
CA TYR A 287 6.15 20.27 1.80
C TYR A 287 5.56 20.80 0.50
N ASP A 288 4.42 20.25 0.06
CA ASP A 288 3.78 20.63 -1.20
C ASP A 288 2.50 21.46 -1.02
N THR A 289 2.16 22.25 -2.03
CA THR A 289 1.03 23.21 -1.97
C THR A 289 -0.31 22.49 -1.78
N TYR A 290 -1.21 23.07 -0.98
CA TYR A 290 -2.53 22.47 -0.65
C TYR A 290 -2.49 21.10 0.03
N SER A 291 -1.31 20.61 0.42
CA SER A 291 -1.18 19.33 1.09
C SER A 291 -1.62 19.43 2.55
N THR A 292 -2.18 18.35 3.06
CA THR A 292 -2.84 18.33 4.38
C THR A 292 -2.42 17.15 5.23
N ILE A 293 -2.24 17.42 6.52
CA ILE A 293 -2.11 16.39 7.55
C ILE A 293 -3.13 16.70 8.64
N SER A 294 -4.10 15.81 8.85
CA SER A 294 -5.15 16.06 9.87
C SER A 294 -4.60 16.00 11.30
N GLY A 295 -3.50 15.26 11.54
CA GLY A 295 -2.81 15.17 12.83
C GLY A 295 -1.89 13.95 12.94
N GLY A 296 -1.69 13.43 14.15
CA GLY A 296 -0.90 12.22 14.39
C GLY A 296 0.59 12.49 14.68
N TYR A 297 1.44 11.48 14.52
CA TYR A 297 2.85 11.50 14.90
C TYR A 297 3.76 11.31 13.67
N ASN A 298 4.64 12.27 13.38
CA ASN A 298 5.68 12.16 12.36
C ASN A 298 5.19 11.79 10.95
N ASN A 299 4.05 12.34 10.52
CA ASN A 299 3.52 12.15 9.18
C ASN A 299 4.12 13.16 8.19
N VAL A 300 4.19 12.79 6.91
CA VAL A 300 4.73 13.63 5.84
C VAL A 300 3.74 13.65 4.68
N ALA A 301 3.44 14.85 4.19
CA ALA A 301 2.64 15.10 2.99
C ALA A 301 3.46 15.99 2.04
N GLY A 302 3.88 15.40 0.93
CA GLY A 302 4.75 16.00 -0.06
C GLY A 302 6.24 15.67 0.11
N VAL A 303 7.04 16.10 -0.86
CA VAL A 303 8.49 15.83 -0.91
C VAL A 303 9.28 17.07 -0.49
N ASP A 304 10.32 16.88 0.33
CA ASP A 304 11.27 17.94 0.66
C ASP A 304 12.24 18.18 -0.50
N ASP A 305 11.73 18.75 -1.59
CA ASP A 305 12.50 19.12 -2.77
C ASP A 305 12.10 20.52 -3.31
N THR A 306 12.66 20.89 -4.46
CA THR A 306 12.31 22.17 -5.13
C THR A 306 11.11 22.05 -6.05
N GLY A 307 10.58 20.84 -6.23
CA GLY A 307 9.37 20.56 -6.98
C GLY A 307 8.14 21.00 -6.19
N ASN A 308 6.99 20.98 -6.84
CA ASN A 308 5.70 21.18 -6.19
C ASN A 308 4.72 20.15 -6.73
N GLN A 309 4.35 19.19 -5.87
CA GLN A 309 3.41 18.10 -6.17
C GLN A 309 2.17 18.22 -5.27
N PRO A 310 1.21 19.09 -5.65
CA PRO A 310 0.15 19.50 -4.73
C PRO A 310 -0.82 18.37 -4.34
N PHE A 311 -1.62 18.68 -3.31
CA PHE A 311 -2.78 17.88 -2.88
C PHE A 311 -2.46 16.54 -2.19
N ALA A 312 -1.24 16.35 -1.70
CA ALA A 312 -0.94 15.18 -0.87
C ALA A 312 -1.70 15.24 0.46
N THR A 313 -2.33 14.13 0.86
CA THR A 313 -3.18 14.09 2.06
C THR A 313 -2.79 12.94 2.98
N VAL A 314 -2.59 13.25 4.25
CA VAL A 314 -2.48 12.26 5.32
C VAL A 314 -3.59 12.47 6.36
N GLY A 315 -4.50 11.49 6.48
CA GLY A 315 -5.61 11.55 7.44
C GLY A 315 -5.19 11.42 8.91
N GLY A 316 -3.96 10.98 9.19
CA GLY A 316 -3.38 10.94 10.53
C GLY A 316 -2.48 9.73 10.76
N GLY A 317 -2.51 9.16 11.97
CA GLY A 317 -1.72 7.98 12.32
C GLY A 317 -0.25 8.30 12.65
N SER A 318 0.66 7.36 12.43
CA SER A 318 2.07 7.49 12.79
C SER A 318 3.01 7.15 11.63
N SER A 319 3.95 8.04 11.32
CA SER A 319 5.02 7.79 10.35
C SER A 319 4.52 7.46 8.95
N ASN A 320 3.40 8.05 8.53
CA ASN A 320 2.84 7.88 7.19
C ASN A 320 3.41 8.92 6.22
N ASN A 321 3.58 8.54 4.96
CA ASN A 321 4.27 9.33 3.95
C ASN A 321 3.45 9.34 2.65
N ALA A 322 2.91 10.50 2.27
CA ALA A 322 2.17 10.72 1.02
C ALA A 322 2.98 11.67 0.13
N ASN A 323 3.83 11.14 -0.75
CA ASN A 323 4.89 11.93 -1.41
C ASN A 323 4.67 12.22 -2.90
N ALA A 324 3.50 11.95 -3.46
CA ALA A 324 3.24 12.22 -4.87
C ALA A 324 2.05 13.16 -5.06
N LEU A 325 1.93 13.70 -6.28
CA LEU A 325 0.80 14.52 -6.70
C LEU A 325 -0.52 13.83 -6.40
N GLY A 326 -1.40 14.50 -5.64
CA GLY A 326 -2.73 13.98 -5.30
C GLY A 326 -2.72 12.64 -4.54
N SER A 327 -1.59 12.24 -3.95
CA SER A 327 -1.48 11.00 -3.20
C SER A 327 -2.23 11.08 -1.86
N MET A 328 -2.80 9.95 -1.42
CA MET A 328 -3.58 9.90 -0.18
C MET A 328 -3.17 8.73 0.70
N VAL A 329 -2.78 9.03 1.94
CA VAL A 329 -2.72 8.04 3.02
C VAL A 329 -3.82 8.32 4.03
N GLY A 330 -4.85 7.47 4.11
CA GLY A 330 -5.97 7.69 5.03
C GLY A 330 -5.59 7.64 6.52
N GLY A 331 -4.53 6.92 6.87
CA GLY A 331 -3.99 6.86 8.23
C GLY A 331 -3.13 5.61 8.47
N GLY A 332 -3.20 5.05 9.67
CA GLY A 332 -2.45 3.84 10.04
C GLY A 332 -1.02 4.13 10.49
N ARG A 333 -0.09 3.19 10.25
CA ARG A 333 1.31 3.36 10.66
C ARG A 333 2.30 2.94 9.58
N SER A 334 3.32 3.76 9.35
CA SER A 334 4.43 3.45 8.46
C SER A 334 4.01 3.17 7.01
N ASN A 335 2.90 3.72 6.54
CA ASN A 335 2.47 3.58 5.15
C ASN A 335 3.21 4.61 4.28
N SER A 336 3.65 4.22 3.09
CA SER A 336 4.44 5.09 2.22
C SER A 336 3.99 5.01 0.77
N ILE A 337 3.68 6.18 0.20
CA ILE A 337 3.51 6.38 -1.23
C ILE A 337 4.80 7.03 -1.75
N SER A 338 5.39 6.48 -2.81
CA SER A 338 6.62 7.00 -3.41
C SER A 338 6.42 8.34 -4.10
N ALA A 339 7.50 9.09 -4.32
CA ALA A 339 7.47 10.42 -4.93
C ALA A 339 7.09 10.44 -6.43
N ILE A 340 7.02 9.27 -7.06
CA ILE A 340 6.67 9.09 -8.47
C ILE A 340 5.31 8.40 -8.64
N ALA A 341 4.57 8.19 -7.55
CA ALA A 341 3.36 7.38 -7.50
C ALA A 341 2.10 8.25 -7.51
N ASP A 342 1.98 9.17 -8.47
CA ASP A 342 0.87 10.12 -8.57
C ASP A 342 -0.50 9.43 -8.48
N TYR A 343 -1.41 10.10 -7.77
CA TYR A 343 -2.79 9.66 -7.54
C TYR A 343 -2.94 8.29 -6.86
N SER A 344 -1.87 7.79 -6.24
CA SER A 344 -1.94 6.54 -5.48
C SER A 344 -2.64 6.74 -4.15
N VAL A 345 -3.28 5.67 -3.68
CA VAL A 345 -4.06 5.68 -2.44
C VAL A 345 -3.66 4.51 -1.57
N ILE A 346 -3.31 4.81 -0.32
CA ILE A 346 -3.25 3.84 0.77
C ILE A 346 -4.30 4.22 1.80
N SER A 347 -5.40 3.48 1.91
CA SER A 347 -6.48 3.89 2.82
C SER A 347 -6.10 3.77 4.30
N GLY A 348 -5.13 2.92 4.64
CA GLY A 348 -4.58 2.79 5.99
C GLY A 348 -3.75 1.53 6.18
N GLY A 349 -3.77 0.96 7.39
CA GLY A 349 -3.05 -0.28 7.71
C GLY A 349 -1.63 -0.03 8.24
N TYR A 350 -0.76 -1.04 8.10
CA TYR A 350 0.62 -1.00 8.62
C TYR A 350 1.65 -1.37 7.55
N ASN A 351 2.65 -0.50 7.32
CA ASN A 351 3.81 -0.76 6.46
C ASN A 351 3.46 -1.04 4.98
N ASN A 352 2.35 -0.50 4.50
CA ASN A 352 1.96 -0.62 3.11
C ASN A 352 2.75 0.35 2.23
N VAL A 353 3.12 -0.10 1.03
CA VAL A 353 3.92 0.68 0.09
C VAL A 353 3.22 0.72 -1.27
N ALA A 354 3.14 1.90 -1.85
CA ALA A 354 2.68 2.10 -3.23
C ALA A 354 3.73 2.92 -3.99
N THR A 355 4.22 2.40 -5.12
CA THR A 355 5.25 3.08 -5.93
C THR A 355 4.83 3.35 -7.36
N GLY A 356 3.81 2.64 -7.87
CA GLY A 356 3.29 2.85 -9.23
C GLY A 356 2.27 3.97 -9.30
N LEU A 357 2.08 4.56 -10.47
CA LEU A 357 1.03 5.57 -10.72
C LEU A 357 -0.36 4.94 -10.53
N TYR A 358 -1.28 5.64 -9.88
CA TYR A 358 -2.64 5.15 -9.61
C TYR A 358 -2.68 3.82 -8.83
N ALA A 359 -1.62 3.49 -8.10
CA ALA A 359 -1.57 2.28 -7.31
C ALA A 359 -2.52 2.39 -6.10
N THR A 360 -3.19 1.29 -5.77
CA THR A 360 -4.16 1.25 -4.66
C THR A 360 -3.81 0.16 -3.66
N VAL A 361 -3.68 0.55 -2.39
CA VAL A 361 -3.64 -0.39 -1.26
C VAL A 361 -4.74 -0.04 -0.27
N SER A 362 -5.82 -0.82 -0.21
CA SER A 362 -6.97 -0.47 0.64
C SER A 362 -6.72 -0.68 2.14
N GLY A 363 -5.65 -1.38 2.53
CA GLY A 363 -5.25 -1.52 3.92
C GLY A 363 -4.48 -2.81 4.22
N GLY A 364 -4.65 -3.34 5.43
CA GLY A 364 -3.94 -4.52 5.90
C GLY A 364 -2.47 -4.23 6.24
N GLY A 365 -1.61 -5.21 5.99
CA GLY A 365 -0.19 -5.17 6.31
C GLY A 365 0.12 -5.74 7.70
N SER A 366 1.39 -5.65 8.11
CA SER A 366 1.90 -6.30 9.32
C SER A 366 2.98 -5.46 9.97
N ALA A 367 3.04 -5.52 11.31
CA ALA A 367 4.04 -4.83 12.12
C ALA A 367 5.47 -5.35 11.88
N SER A 368 5.59 -6.60 11.41
CA SER A 368 6.88 -7.20 11.07
C SER A 368 7.49 -6.48 9.87
N SER A 369 8.76 -6.10 9.99
CA SER A 369 9.50 -5.50 8.87
C SER A 369 9.42 -6.39 7.63
N GLY A 370 9.20 -5.78 6.47
CA GLY A 370 9.10 -6.50 5.21
C GLY A 370 7.74 -7.16 4.90
N GLN A 371 6.76 -7.19 5.82
CA GLN A 371 5.48 -7.91 5.62
C GLN A 371 4.24 -7.03 5.34
N GLY A 372 4.43 -5.78 4.90
CA GLY A 372 3.31 -4.96 4.45
C GLY A 372 2.85 -5.33 3.03
N ASN A 373 1.75 -4.75 2.56
CA ASN A 373 1.35 -4.91 1.17
C ASN A 373 2.17 -3.98 0.26
N ARG A 374 2.47 -4.40 -0.97
CA ARG A 374 3.22 -3.62 -1.96
C ARG A 374 2.45 -3.56 -3.28
N ALA A 375 2.22 -2.35 -3.77
CA ALA A 375 1.66 -2.06 -5.08
C ALA A 375 2.72 -1.32 -5.89
N TYR A 376 3.54 -2.07 -6.62
CA TYR A 376 4.77 -1.55 -7.23
C TYR A 376 4.53 -0.84 -8.57
N ASP A 377 3.60 -1.38 -9.35
CA ASP A 377 3.40 -1.00 -10.75
C ASP A 377 2.20 -0.10 -10.98
N ASN A 378 2.16 0.54 -12.14
CA ASN A 378 1.06 1.42 -12.53
C ASN A 378 -0.26 0.66 -12.52
N TYR A 379 -1.30 1.27 -11.93
CA TYR A 379 -2.64 0.69 -11.77
C TYR A 379 -2.65 -0.63 -10.98
N SER A 380 -1.59 -0.94 -10.23
CA SER A 380 -1.57 -2.13 -9.38
C SER A 380 -2.51 -1.97 -8.19
N THR A 381 -3.19 -3.05 -7.82
CA THR A 381 -4.19 -3.04 -6.73
C THR A 381 -3.91 -4.15 -5.74
N VAL A 382 -3.82 -3.79 -4.46
CA VAL A 382 -3.88 -4.72 -3.33
C VAL A 382 -5.03 -4.34 -2.42
N ALA A 383 -6.12 -5.11 -2.42
CA ALA A 383 -7.30 -4.73 -1.64
C ALA A 383 -7.13 -4.97 -0.12
N GLY A 384 -6.10 -5.70 0.31
CA GLY A 384 -5.79 -5.89 1.73
C GLY A 384 -4.95 -7.14 2.01
N GLY A 385 -5.12 -7.71 3.21
CA GLY A 385 -4.34 -8.88 3.66
C GLY A 385 -2.96 -8.51 4.18
N TYR A 386 -2.01 -9.44 4.21
CA TYR A 386 -0.64 -9.18 4.66
C TYR A 386 0.39 -9.71 3.66
N ASN A 387 1.50 -8.98 3.51
CA ASN A 387 2.63 -9.35 2.65
C ASN A 387 2.25 -9.65 1.18
N ASN A 388 1.19 -9.03 0.66
CA ASN A 388 0.80 -9.22 -0.74
C ASN A 388 1.58 -8.25 -1.64
N VAL A 389 1.96 -8.71 -2.82
CA VAL A 389 2.71 -7.96 -3.82
C VAL A 389 1.95 -7.95 -5.13
N ALA A 390 1.58 -6.77 -5.61
CA ALA A 390 1.09 -6.53 -6.96
C ALA A 390 2.14 -5.72 -7.73
N GLY A 391 2.73 -6.35 -8.74
CA GLY A 391 3.79 -5.79 -9.57
C GLY A 391 5.19 -6.29 -9.22
N ILE A 392 6.18 -5.69 -9.87
CA ILE A 392 7.61 -5.93 -9.66
C ILE A 392 8.27 -4.61 -9.27
N ASP A 393 9.18 -4.65 -8.30
CA ASP A 393 10.02 -3.50 -7.96
C ASP A 393 11.14 -3.33 -9.00
N ASP A 394 10.77 -2.88 -10.21
CA ASP A 394 11.70 -2.60 -11.30
C ASP A 394 11.31 -1.34 -12.11
N SER A 395 12.11 -0.99 -13.12
CA SER A 395 11.93 0.22 -13.92
C SER A 395 11.03 0.06 -15.16
N ILE A 396 10.67 -1.17 -15.51
CA ILE A 396 9.86 -1.48 -16.70
C ILE A 396 8.38 -1.55 -16.31
N GLY A 397 8.14 -2.13 -15.14
CA GLY A 397 6.86 -2.39 -14.52
C GLY A 397 6.01 -3.39 -15.29
N GLN A 398 5.04 -3.96 -14.57
CA GLN A 398 3.99 -4.85 -15.09
C GLN A 398 2.63 -4.29 -14.68
N PRO A 399 2.08 -3.33 -15.46
CA PRO A 399 0.84 -2.64 -15.08
C PRO A 399 -0.36 -3.56 -14.90
N PHE A 400 -1.36 -3.07 -14.16
CA PHE A 400 -2.68 -3.70 -13.97
C PHE A 400 -2.67 -5.00 -13.14
N THR A 401 -1.62 -5.24 -12.35
CA THR A 401 -1.56 -6.39 -11.44
C THR A 401 -2.56 -6.24 -10.29
N THR A 402 -3.24 -7.33 -9.92
CA THR A 402 -4.24 -7.31 -8.85
C THR A 402 -4.03 -8.45 -7.86
N VAL A 403 -4.03 -8.11 -6.57
CA VAL A 403 -4.18 -9.07 -5.47
C VAL A 403 -5.35 -8.64 -4.60
N ALA A 404 -6.46 -9.38 -4.66
CA ALA A 404 -7.66 -9.02 -3.91
C ALA A 404 -7.53 -9.25 -2.38
N GLY A 405 -6.50 -9.97 -1.92
CA GLY A 405 -6.18 -10.09 -0.49
C GLY A 405 -5.40 -11.36 -0.16
N GLY A 406 -5.56 -11.85 1.07
CA GLY A 406 -4.87 -13.05 1.54
C GLY A 406 -3.49 -12.77 2.15
N GLY A 407 -2.59 -13.76 2.11
CA GLY A 407 -1.29 -13.69 2.76
C GLY A 407 -0.13 -14.10 1.85
N SER A 408 0.87 -13.25 1.69
CA SER A 408 2.08 -13.57 0.91
C SER A 408 1.80 -14.00 -0.54
N ASN A 409 0.84 -13.36 -1.21
CA ASN A 409 0.58 -13.60 -2.63
C ASN A 409 1.37 -12.61 -3.50
N THR A 410 1.83 -13.05 -4.67
CA THR A 410 2.60 -12.22 -5.62
C THR A 410 2.02 -12.30 -7.02
N ALA A 411 1.38 -11.24 -7.49
CA ALA A 411 0.97 -11.07 -8.88
C ALA A 411 1.99 -10.16 -9.58
N SER A 412 2.78 -10.69 -10.50
CA SER A 412 3.93 -10.00 -11.10
C SER A 412 3.97 -10.02 -12.62
N GLY A 413 3.03 -10.70 -13.30
CA GLY A 413 2.91 -10.63 -14.76
C GLY A 413 2.00 -9.46 -15.19
N TYR A 414 2.20 -8.91 -16.39
CA TYR A 414 1.31 -7.89 -16.96
C TYR A 414 -0.15 -8.31 -16.83
N ALA A 415 -1.00 -7.48 -16.22
CA ALA A 415 -2.42 -7.76 -16.00
C ALA A 415 -2.72 -9.11 -15.33
N SER A 416 -1.77 -9.65 -14.54
CA SER A 416 -2.00 -10.86 -13.74
C SER A 416 -2.85 -10.57 -12.51
N ALA A 417 -3.61 -11.56 -12.06
CA ALA A 417 -4.53 -11.40 -10.94
C ALA A 417 -4.56 -12.61 -10.01
N ILE A 418 -4.65 -12.33 -8.71
CA ILE A 418 -4.84 -13.33 -7.65
C ILE A 418 -6.07 -12.94 -6.83
N GLY A 419 -7.07 -13.82 -6.78
CA GLY A 419 -8.31 -13.61 -6.04
C GLY A 419 -8.14 -13.68 -4.51
N GLY A 420 -7.09 -14.33 -4.02
CA GLY A 420 -6.74 -14.37 -2.60
C GLY A 420 -5.93 -15.60 -2.22
N GLY A 421 -6.13 -16.11 -1.00
CA GLY A 421 -5.43 -17.30 -0.51
C GLY A 421 -4.05 -17.00 0.07
N ARG A 422 -3.13 -17.97 0.04
CA ARG A 422 -1.80 -17.84 0.65
C ARG A 422 -0.68 -18.39 -0.22
N LEU A 423 0.44 -17.68 -0.32
CA LEU A 423 1.62 -18.11 -1.09
C LEU A 423 1.35 -18.38 -2.58
N ASN A 424 0.36 -17.72 -3.18
CA ASN A 424 0.10 -17.87 -4.61
C ASN A 424 1.01 -16.93 -5.43
N GLN A 425 1.49 -17.38 -6.57
CA GLN A 425 2.37 -16.62 -7.47
C GLN A 425 1.83 -16.64 -8.90
N ALA A 426 1.40 -15.49 -9.42
CA ALA A 426 0.96 -15.32 -10.81
C ALA A 426 1.96 -14.44 -11.54
N SER A 427 2.90 -15.04 -12.28
CA SER A 427 3.99 -14.32 -12.95
C SER A 427 3.89 -14.27 -14.47
N GLY A 428 3.05 -15.10 -15.09
CA GLY A 428 2.77 -15.02 -16.53
C GLY A 428 1.89 -13.82 -16.88
N GLN A 429 2.02 -13.29 -18.09
CA GLN A 429 1.16 -12.22 -18.58
C GLN A 429 -0.30 -12.72 -18.66
N TYR A 430 -1.26 -11.96 -18.13
CA TYR A 430 -2.66 -12.37 -17.96
C TYR A 430 -2.88 -13.67 -17.17
N ALA A 431 -1.90 -14.09 -16.35
CA ALA A 431 -2.07 -15.25 -15.48
C ALA A 431 -3.11 -14.96 -14.39
N PHE A 432 -3.98 -15.93 -14.11
CA PHE A 432 -5.01 -15.83 -13.08
C PHE A 432 -4.93 -16.99 -12.09
N ILE A 433 -4.98 -16.68 -10.80
CA ILE A 433 -5.17 -17.65 -9.72
C ILE A 433 -6.38 -17.23 -8.89
N GLY A 434 -7.45 -18.03 -8.90
CA GLY A 434 -8.66 -17.68 -8.14
C GLY A 434 -8.45 -17.67 -6.62
N GLY A 435 -7.55 -18.51 -6.11
CA GLY A 435 -7.13 -18.52 -4.70
C GLY A 435 -6.43 -19.82 -4.30
N GLY A 436 -6.59 -20.23 -3.05
CA GLY A 436 -5.98 -21.46 -2.52
C GLY A 436 -4.59 -21.24 -1.91
N GLU A 437 -3.76 -22.27 -1.87
CA GLU A 437 -2.47 -22.25 -1.21
C GLU A 437 -1.31 -22.72 -2.10
N SER A 438 -0.24 -21.93 -2.18
CA SER A 438 1.00 -22.31 -2.85
C SER A 438 0.81 -22.69 -4.33
N ASN A 439 -0.07 -21.99 -5.05
CA ASN A 439 -0.24 -22.18 -6.49
C ASN A 439 0.67 -21.24 -7.27
N THR A 440 1.26 -21.72 -8.37
CA THR A 440 2.20 -20.98 -9.21
C THR A 440 1.73 -20.99 -10.66
N ALA A 441 1.48 -19.83 -11.26
CA ALA A 441 1.07 -19.65 -12.64
C ALA A 441 2.12 -18.80 -13.38
N THR A 442 3.03 -19.46 -14.11
CA THR A 442 4.15 -18.80 -14.80
C THR A 442 3.96 -18.65 -16.31
N GLY A 443 3.11 -19.48 -16.93
CA GLY A 443 2.80 -19.36 -18.36
C GLY A 443 1.87 -18.18 -18.64
N ASP A 444 1.96 -17.63 -19.84
CA ASP A 444 1.06 -16.55 -20.28
C ASP A 444 -0.36 -17.06 -20.48
N HIS A 445 -1.35 -16.25 -20.13
CA HIS A 445 -2.78 -16.56 -20.19
C HIS A 445 -3.16 -17.84 -19.43
N THR A 446 -2.40 -18.17 -18.38
CA THR A 446 -2.68 -19.35 -17.56
C THR A 446 -3.83 -19.09 -16.59
N THR A 447 -4.54 -20.15 -16.23
CA THR A 447 -5.60 -20.08 -15.21
C THR A 447 -5.48 -21.23 -14.24
N ILE A 448 -5.36 -20.91 -12.94
CA ILE A 448 -5.53 -21.88 -11.85
C ILE A 448 -6.81 -21.50 -11.10
N GLY A 449 -7.82 -22.38 -11.13
CA GLY A 449 -9.10 -22.12 -10.47
C GLY A 449 -8.94 -21.88 -8.96
N ALA A 450 -8.43 -22.88 -8.25
CA ALA A 450 -8.02 -22.81 -6.84
C ALA A 450 -7.27 -24.10 -6.46
N GLY A 451 -7.05 -24.34 -5.17
CA GLY A 451 -6.51 -25.59 -4.66
C GLY A 451 -5.14 -25.40 -4.01
N ARG A 452 -4.33 -26.47 -3.97
CA ARG A 452 -3.05 -26.47 -3.25
C ARG A 452 -1.91 -26.98 -4.13
N GLN A 453 -0.78 -26.28 -4.13
CA GLN A 453 0.45 -26.76 -4.80
C GLN A 453 0.28 -27.06 -6.30
N ASN A 454 -0.54 -26.28 -7.01
CA ASN A 454 -0.70 -26.43 -8.46
C ASN A 454 0.31 -25.55 -9.21
N THR A 455 0.88 -26.04 -10.31
CA THR A 455 1.88 -25.32 -11.12
C THR A 455 1.48 -25.24 -12.59
N ALA A 456 1.14 -24.06 -13.10
CA ALA A 456 0.78 -23.84 -14.50
C ALA A 456 1.87 -23.06 -15.25
N ASN A 457 2.67 -23.76 -16.06
CA ASN A 457 3.82 -23.20 -16.80
C ASN A 457 3.60 -23.11 -18.32
N GLY A 458 2.71 -23.92 -18.89
CA GLY A 458 2.41 -23.86 -20.33
C GLY A 458 1.57 -22.64 -20.69
N ASN A 459 1.84 -21.99 -21.84
CA ASN A 459 1.04 -20.85 -22.27
C ASN A 459 -0.38 -21.30 -22.62
N PHE A 460 -1.39 -20.50 -22.25
CA PHE A 460 -2.81 -20.85 -22.39
C PHE A 460 -3.21 -22.15 -21.68
N SER A 461 -2.43 -22.61 -20.70
CA SER A 461 -2.76 -23.81 -19.92
C SER A 461 -3.71 -23.51 -18.76
N SER A 462 -4.46 -24.53 -18.34
CA SER A 462 -5.43 -24.38 -17.24
C SER A 462 -5.33 -25.52 -16.24
N ILE A 463 -5.33 -25.16 -14.95
CA ILE A 463 -5.54 -26.09 -13.85
C ILE A 463 -6.89 -25.76 -13.23
N LEU A 464 -7.86 -26.66 -13.38
CA LEU A 464 -9.23 -26.40 -12.91
C LEU A 464 -9.31 -26.36 -11.37
N GLY A 465 -8.46 -27.13 -10.71
CA GLY A 465 -8.24 -27.10 -9.27
C GLY A 465 -7.75 -28.44 -8.72
N GLY A 466 -7.75 -28.56 -7.38
CA GLY A 466 -7.30 -29.75 -6.67
C GLY A 466 -5.89 -29.58 -6.08
N SER A 467 -5.12 -30.66 -5.96
CA SER A 467 -3.82 -30.67 -5.25
C SER A 467 -2.70 -31.24 -6.12
N GLY A 468 -1.56 -30.55 -6.19
CA GLY A 468 -0.33 -31.11 -6.80
C GLY A 468 -0.38 -31.27 -8.33
N ASN A 469 -1.26 -30.56 -9.03
CA ASN A 469 -1.35 -30.67 -10.49
C ASN A 469 -0.29 -29.80 -11.18
N SER A 470 0.12 -30.20 -12.39
CA SER A 470 1.12 -29.47 -13.17
C SER A 470 0.77 -29.45 -14.66
N THR A 471 0.86 -28.28 -15.30
CA THR A 471 0.76 -28.11 -16.76
C THR A 471 2.06 -27.50 -17.27
N SER A 472 2.85 -28.23 -18.07
CA SER A 472 4.16 -27.74 -18.55
C SER A 472 4.18 -27.41 -20.05
N ALA A 473 3.09 -27.64 -20.77
CA ALA A 473 3.01 -27.43 -22.21
C ALA A 473 1.82 -26.56 -22.60
N ASP A 474 1.92 -25.90 -23.75
CA ASP A 474 0.89 -24.97 -24.21
C ASP A 474 -0.46 -25.67 -24.41
N TYR A 475 -1.54 -24.95 -24.14
CA TYR A 475 -2.93 -25.42 -24.30
C TYR A 475 -3.27 -26.68 -23.49
N SER A 476 -2.46 -27.04 -22.49
CA SER A 476 -2.71 -28.24 -21.67
C SER A 476 -3.67 -27.96 -20.51
N VAL A 477 -4.37 -29.01 -20.07
CA VAL A 477 -5.35 -28.93 -18.97
C VAL A 477 -5.07 -30.00 -17.94
N ALA A 478 -5.03 -29.63 -16.66
CA ALA A 478 -4.91 -30.59 -15.55
C ALA A 478 -5.97 -30.36 -14.47
N ALA A 479 -6.37 -31.41 -13.78
CA ALA A 479 -7.33 -31.32 -12.68
C ALA A 479 -7.27 -32.53 -11.73
N GLY A 480 -7.60 -32.28 -10.45
CA GLY A 480 -7.73 -33.32 -9.43
C GLY A 480 -6.50 -33.44 -8.53
N GLU A 481 -5.96 -34.64 -8.34
CA GLU A 481 -4.79 -34.87 -7.48
C GLU A 481 -3.61 -35.46 -8.26
N ASN A 482 -2.48 -34.72 -8.29
CA ASN A 482 -1.23 -35.14 -8.91
C ASN A 482 -1.33 -35.44 -10.43
N ALA A 483 -2.14 -34.68 -11.17
CA ALA A 483 -2.24 -34.76 -12.64
C ALA A 483 -1.17 -33.88 -13.33
N VAL A 484 -0.44 -34.46 -14.30
CA VAL A 484 0.65 -33.78 -15.03
C VAL A 484 0.40 -33.76 -16.54
N ALA A 485 -0.05 -32.62 -17.05
CA ALA A 485 -0.24 -32.39 -18.48
C ALA A 485 1.05 -31.82 -19.11
N ALA A 486 1.97 -32.73 -19.45
CA ALA A 486 3.32 -32.42 -19.91
C ALA A 486 3.46 -32.14 -21.42
N HIS A 487 2.43 -32.35 -22.22
CA HIS A 487 2.49 -32.23 -23.69
C HIS A 487 1.40 -31.31 -24.23
N ARG A 488 1.66 -30.69 -25.39
CA ARG A 488 0.77 -29.67 -25.97
C ARG A 488 -0.64 -30.24 -26.19
N GLY A 489 -1.64 -29.49 -25.75
CA GLY A 489 -3.05 -29.84 -25.92
C GLY A 489 -3.49 -31.11 -25.19
N SER A 490 -2.71 -31.62 -24.24
CA SER A 490 -3.14 -32.77 -23.42
C SER A 490 -4.09 -32.33 -22.31
N PHE A 491 -5.06 -33.18 -21.99
CA PHE A 491 -5.90 -33.07 -20.81
C PHE A 491 -5.56 -34.24 -19.89
N VAL A 492 -5.15 -33.97 -18.65
CA VAL A 492 -4.97 -35.00 -17.63
C VAL A 492 -5.89 -34.75 -16.43
N TRP A 493 -6.80 -35.69 -16.16
CA TRP A 493 -7.63 -35.69 -14.96
C TRP A 493 -7.23 -36.85 -14.05
N ALA A 494 -7.12 -36.60 -12.75
CA ALA A 494 -6.79 -37.64 -11.79
C ALA A 494 -7.59 -37.54 -10.49
N SER A 495 -8.31 -38.59 -10.12
CA SER A 495 -8.95 -38.67 -8.81
C SER A 495 -7.96 -39.02 -7.70
N THR A 496 -8.42 -38.90 -6.45
CA THR A 496 -7.66 -39.23 -5.25
C THR A 496 -7.27 -40.71 -5.17
N GLN A 497 -6.10 -41.00 -4.60
CA GLN A 497 -5.59 -42.37 -4.41
C GLN A 497 -5.30 -42.70 -2.94
N ALA A 498 -5.17 -43.99 -2.62
CA ALA A 498 -4.71 -44.46 -1.32
C ALA A 498 -3.21 -44.21 -1.05
N ALA A 499 -2.42 -43.99 -2.11
CA ALA A 499 -1.01 -43.63 -2.02
C ALA A 499 -0.83 -42.13 -2.36
N PRO A 500 -0.32 -41.29 -1.44
CA PRO A 500 -0.37 -39.83 -1.55
C PRO A 500 0.50 -39.18 -2.64
N ASP A 501 1.41 -39.92 -3.29
CA ASP A 501 2.45 -39.31 -4.15
C ASP A 501 2.47 -39.78 -5.62
N ALA A 502 1.55 -40.65 -6.04
CA ALA A 502 1.55 -41.15 -7.41
C ALA A 502 1.06 -40.07 -8.40
N THR A 503 1.91 -39.67 -9.34
CA THR A 503 1.58 -38.76 -10.44
C THR A 503 1.09 -39.54 -11.67
N ILE A 504 0.20 -38.93 -12.45
CA ILE A 504 -0.16 -39.42 -13.80
C ILE A 504 0.21 -38.36 -14.84
N THR A 505 0.93 -38.77 -15.87
CA THR A 505 1.57 -37.84 -16.81
C THR A 505 1.21 -38.16 -18.25
N SER A 506 0.89 -37.13 -19.04
CA SER A 506 0.77 -37.30 -20.50
C SER A 506 2.09 -37.72 -21.14
N THR A 507 2.02 -38.59 -22.15
CA THR A 507 3.18 -39.17 -22.85
C THR A 507 3.31 -38.70 -24.30
N ALA A 508 2.29 -38.02 -24.83
CA ALA A 508 2.30 -37.43 -26.17
C ALA A 508 1.32 -36.24 -26.28
N PRO A 509 1.46 -35.36 -27.29
CA PRO A 509 0.51 -34.27 -27.55
C PRO A 509 -0.92 -34.75 -27.82
N GLY A 510 -1.91 -33.93 -27.46
CA GLY A 510 -3.33 -34.17 -27.76
C GLY A 510 -3.98 -35.34 -27.02
N GLN A 511 -3.32 -35.89 -25.99
CA GLN A 511 -3.88 -36.99 -25.21
C GLN A 511 -4.91 -36.50 -24.20
N PHE A 512 -6.01 -37.25 -24.07
CA PHE A 512 -6.89 -37.16 -22.91
C PHE A 512 -6.67 -38.37 -22.01
N ILE A 513 -6.20 -38.12 -20.79
CA ILE A 513 -5.85 -39.14 -19.81
C ILE A 513 -6.70 -38.96 -18.57
N VAL A 514 -7.33 -40.05 -18.14
CA VAL A 514 -8.21 -40.07 -16.97
C VAL A 514 -7.74 -41.18 -16.03
N ARG A 515 -7.40 -40.81 -14.78
CA ARG A 515 -7.20 -41.76 -13.69
C ARG A 515 -8.42 -41.73 -12.79
N ALA A 516 -9.29 -42.74 -12.95
CA ALA A 516 -10.50 -42.91 -12.15
C ALA A 516 -10.59 -44.37 -11.70
N PRO A 517 -10.17 -44.72 -10.47
CA PRO A 517 -10.29 -46.09 -9.95
C PRO A 517 -11.73 -46.61 -9.93
N GLY A 518 -12.73 -45.72 -9.85
CA GLY A 518 -14.14 -46.06 -9.99
C GLY A 518 -14.64 -46.19 -11.43
N GLY A 519 -13.76 -45.99 -12.43
CA GLY A 519 -14.10 -45.98 -13.86
C GLY A 519 -14.39 -44.58 -14.42
N ALA A 520 -14.37 -44.48 -15.76
CA ALA A 520 -14.77 -43.30 -16.52
C ALA A 520 -15.92 -43.65 -17.47
N TRP A 521 -16.87 -42.73 -17.66
CA TRP A 521 -18.04 -42.93 -18.53
C TRP A 521 -18.11 -41.87 -19.62
N PHE A 522 -18.29 -42.36 -20.86
CA PHE A 522 -18.50 -41.56 -22.06
C PHE A 522 -19.78 -42.07 -22.73
N GLY A 523 -20.89 -41.36 -22.58
CA GLY A 523 -22.18 -41.79 -23.11
C GLY A 523 -23.12 -40.64 -23.42
N SER A 524 -24.17 -40.90 -24.20
CA SER A 524 -25.18 -39.93 -24.61
C SER A 524 -26.41 -39.88 -23.69
N SER A 525 -26.54 -40.82 -22.74
CA SER A 525 -27.67 -40.93 -21.81
C SER A 525 -27.40 -40.17 -20.50
N THR A 526 -28.38 -39.53 -19.88
CA THR A 526 -28.19 -38.94 -18.53
C THR A 526 -28.16 -39.97 -17.39
N GLN A 527 -28.49 -41.24 -17.67
CA GLN A 527 -28.40 -42.35 -16.71
C GLN A 527 -27.02 -43.02 -16.81
N VAL A 528 -26.24 -42.93 -15.74
CA VAL A 528 -24.93 -43.59 -15.62
C VAL A 528 -25.13 -45.03 -15.15
N ASP A 529 -25.16 -45.97 -16.08
CA ASP A 529 -25.25 -47.42 -15.79
C ASP A 529 -23.82 -48.01 -15.76
N MET A 530 -23.14 -47.86 -14.62
CA MET A 530 -21.78 -48.39 -14.41
C MET A 530 -21.84 -49.73 -13.67
N PRO A 531 -21.45 -50.85 -14.29
CA PRO A 531 -21.22 -52.10 -13.57
C PRO A 531 -20.09 -51.93 -12.56
N ASN A 532 -20.16 -52.65 -11.44
CA ASN A 532 -19.08 -52.72 -10.47
C ASN A 532 -17.83 -53.33 -11.14
N GLY A 533 -16.85 -52.51 -11.55
CA GLY A 533 -15.67 -52.97 -12.30
C GLY A 533 -15.42 -52.34 -13.69
N ALA A 534 -16.16 -51.28 -14.06
CA ALA A 534 -15.87 -50.31 -15.14
C ALA A 534 -16.21 -50.67 -16.61
N ILE A 535 -16.51 -49.61 -17.39
CA ILE A 535 -16.71 -49.60 -18.85
C ILE A 535 -15.36 -49.40 -19.60
N LEU A 536 -14.39 -48.70 -19.00
CA LEU A 536 -12.99 -48.63 -19.42
C LEU A 536 -12.12 -48.73 -18.16
N ALA A 537 -11.80 -49.95 -17.75
CA ALA A 537 -10.91 -50.21 -16.62
C ALA A 537 -9.47 -49.84 -17.01
N THR A 538 -9.02 -48.63 -16.68
CA THR A 538 -7.67 -48.13 -17.03
C THR A 538 -6.53 -48.90 -16.35
N ASP A 539 -6.84 -49.70 -15.34
CA ASP A 539 -5.92 -50.60 -14.60
C ASP A 539 -5.81 -52.02 -15.22
N SER A 540 -6.78 -52.43 -16.05
CA SER A 540 -6.80 -53.74 -16.71
C SER A 540 -5.69 -53.92 -17.77
N GLY A 541 -5.19 -52.81 -18.33
CA GLY A 541 -4.17 -52.79 -19.37
C GLY A 541 -4.69 -53.00 -20.80
N ALA A 542 -6.01 -53.10 -21.01
CA ALA A 542 -6.59 -53.06 -22.36
C ALA A 542 -6.47 -51.66 -22.98
N PHE A 543 -6.20 -51.56 -24.28
CA PHE A 543 -5.99 -50.28 -24.96
C PHE A 543 -6.44 -50.32 -26.43
N LEU A 544 -6.71 -49.14 -27.00
CA LEU A 544 -6.87 -48.96 -28.44
C LEU A 544 -5.49 -48.72 -29.08
N SER A 545 -5.10 -49.55 -30.05
CA SER A 545 -3.79 -49.43 -30.72
C SER A 545 -3.71 -48.15 -31.55
N LYS A 546 -2.48 -47.75 -31.96
CA LYS A 546 -2.28 -46.62 -32.89
C LYS A 546 -3.02 -46.80 -34.22
N GLY A 547 -3.39 -48.04 -34.59
CA GLY A 547 -4.17 -48.35 -35.78
C GLY A 547 -5.69 -48.45 -35.54
N GLY A 548 -6.19 -48.09 -34.34
CA GLY A 548 -7.61 -48.17 -34.01
C GLY A 548 -8.11 -49.56 -33.62
N THR A 549 -7.20 -50.49 -33.28
CA THR A 549 -7.58 -51.86 -32.90
C THR A 549 -7.74 -51.99 -31.39
N TRP A 550 -8.89 -52.46 -30.92
CA TRP A 550 -9.07 -52.81 -29.52
C TRP A 550 -8.19 -54.01 -29.15
N SER A 551 -7.31 -53.82 -28.16
CA SER A 551 -6.32 -54.82 -27.73
C SER A 551 -6.58 -55.22 -26.28
N ASN A 552 -7.01 -56.46 -26.08
CA ASN A 552 -7.25 -57.03 -24.75
C ASN A 552 -5.92 -57.42 -24.07
N SER A 553 -5.79 -57.15 -22.77
CA SER A 553 -4.66 -57.62 -21.96
C SER A 553 -4.77 -59.14 -21.73
N SER A 554 -3.81 -59.92 -22.23
CA SER A 554 -3.88 -61.39 -22.26
C SER A 554 -2.56 -62.06 -21.82
N ASP A 555 -1.92 -61.54 -20.77
CA ASP A 555 -0.68 -62.10 -20.20
C ASP A 555 -0.96 -63.32 -19.28
N LYS A 556 -0.22 -64.42 -19.46
CA LYS A 556 -0.32 -65.62 -18.60
C LYS A 556 -0.06 -65.28 -17.13
N HIS A 557 0.83 -64.34 -16.81
CA HIS A 557 1.14 -63.95 -15.43
C HIS A 557 0.03 -63.13 -14.76
N ARG A 558 -0.95 -62.65 -15.54
CA ARG A 558 -2.14 -61.93 -15.05
C ARG A 558 -3.36 -62.83 -14.92
N LYS A 559 -3.23 -64.12 -15.27
CA LYS A 559 -4.32 -65.11 -15.27
C LYS A 559 -4.00 -66.24 -14.30
N THR A 560 -5.04 -66.81 -13.72
CA THR A 560 -4.94 -67.96 -12.81
C THR A 560 -6.01 -69.00 -13.18
N GLN A 561 -6.01 -70.15 -12.51
CA GLN A 561 -7.01 -71.21 -12.68
C GLN A 561 -7.12 -71.76 -14.12
N PHE A 562 -5.98 -72.01 -14.77
CA PHE A 562 -5.97 -72.65 -16.09
C PHE A 562 -6.54 -74.07 -16.03
N ALA A 563 -7.52 -74.36 -16.88
CA ALA A 563 -8.11 -75.69 -17.06
C ALA A 563 -7.97 -76.14 -18.52
N ALA A 564 -7.81 -77.45 -18.73
CA ALA A 564 -7.81 -78.03 -20.08
C ALA A 564 -9.25 -78.09 -20.63
N ILE A 565 -9.39 -77.85 -21.93
CA ILE A 565 -10.67 -77.89 -22.65
C ILE A 565 -10.59 -78.97 -23.71
N ASP A 566 -11.64 -79.77 -23.86
CA ASP A 566 -11.80 -80.75 -24.94
C ASP A 566 -12.25 -80.02 -26.22
N PRO A 567 -11.42 -79.96 -27.28
CA PRO A 567 -11.75 -79.26 -28.51
C PRO A 567 -12.92 -79.88 -29.28
N HIS A 568 -13.12 -81.20 -29.22
CA HIS A 568 -14.22 -81.87 -29.92
C HIS A 568 -15.57 -81.57 -29.27
N ALA A 569 -15.62 -81.61 -27.94
CA ALA A 569 -16.82 -81.24 -27.20
C ALA A 569 -17.18 -79.76 -27.39
N LEU A 570 -16.18 -78.86 -27.39
CA LEU A 570 -16.39 -77.44 -27.65
C LEU A 570 -16.88 -77.19 -29.08
N LEU A 571 -16.28 -77.82 -30.10
CA LEU A 571 -16.72 -77.71 -31.49
C LEU A 571 -18.17 -78.18 -31.65
N THR A 572 -18.53 -79.29 -31.01
CA THR A 572 -19.90 -79.82 -31.04
C THR A 572 -20.90 -78.82 -30.46
N LYS A 573 -20.54 -78.18 -29.34
CA LYS A 573 -21.36 -77.12 -28.73
C LYS A 573 -21.49 -75.91 -29.66
N LEU A 574 -20.39 -75.44 -30.25
CA LEU A 574 -20.41 -74.30 -31.17
C LEU A 574 -21.29 -74.57 -32.40
N ALA A 575 -21.19 -75.78 -32.97
CA ALA A 575 -21.98 -76.19 -34.12
C ALA A 575 -23.50 -76.24 -33.83
N ALA A 576 -23.89 -76.36 -32.56
CA ALA A 576 -25.29 -76.38 -32.13
C ALA A 576 -25.87 -74.98 -31.85
N ILE A 577 -25.04 -73.93 -31.77
CA ILE A 577 -25.50 -72.57 -31.47
C ILE A 577 -26.13 -71.94 -32.72
N PRO A 578 -27.32 -71.31 -32.61
CA PRO A 578 -27.92 -70.59 -33.72
C PRO A 578 -27.07 -69.39 -34.17
N MET A 579 -26.65 -69.39 -35.43
CA MET A 579 -26.01 -68.24 -36.07
C MET A 579 -27.05 -67.39 -36.79
N GLN A 580 -27.15 -66.11 -36.40
CA GLN A 580 -28.20 -65.22 -36.90
C GLN A 580 -27.60 -63.93 -37.44
N SER A 581 -28.24 -63.37 -38.48
CA SER A 581 -27.98 -62.00 -38.89
C SER A 581 -28.98 -61.06 -38.21
N TRP A 582 -28.51 -59.94 -37.68
CA TRP A 582 -29.31 -59.00 -36.89
C TRP A 582 -28.82 -57.56 -37.07
N SER A 583 -29.61 -56.60 -36.57
CA SER A 583 -29.29 -55.15 -36.54
C SER A 583 -29.61 -54.63 -35.14
N TYR A 584 -28.86 -53.63 -34.65
CA TYR A 584 -29.22 -52.99 -33.39
C TYR A 584 -30.49 -52.15 -33.54
N ILE A 585 -31.30 -52.07 -32.48
CA ILE A 585 -32.59 -51.33 -32.49
C ILE A 585 -32.39 -49.84 -32.80
N ASN A 586 -31.26 -49.27 -32.36
CA ASN A 586 -30.94 -47.84 -32.51
C ASN A 586 -29.84 -47.58 -33.57
N GLU A 587 -29.69 -48.48 -34.53
CA GLU A 587 -28.79 -48.32 -35.68
C GLU A 587 -29.61 -48.31 -36.98
N ASP A 588 -29.02 -47.83 -38.08
CA ASP A 588 -29.62 -47.99 -39.41
C ASP A 588 -29.95 -49.47 -39.66
N PRO A 589 -31.22 -49.84 -39.93
CA PRO A 589 -31.62 -51.21 -40.17
C PRO A 589 -30.91 -51.89 -41.36
N GLN A 590 -30.28 -51.12 -42.26
CA GLN A 590 -29.47 -51.66 -43.36
C GLN A 590 -28.13 -52.21 -42.90
N ILE A 591 -27.63 -51.80 -41.74
CA ILE A 591 -26.38 -52.33 -41.18
C ILE A 591 -26.69 -53.69 -40.54
N ARG A 592 -26.03 -54.73 -41.06
CA ARG A 592 -26.23 -56.12 -40.65
C ARG A 592 -24.99 -56.64 -39.95
N HIS A 593 -25.20 -57.23 -38.79
CA HIS A 593 -24.22 -58.01 -38.03
C HIS A 593 -24.53 -59.50 -38.18
N LEU A 594 -23.55 -60.35 -37.90
CA LEU A 594 -23.67 -61.80 -37.94
C LEU A 594 -23.00 -62.39 -36.71
N GLY A 595 -23.73 -63.21 -35.96
CA GLY A 595 -23.22 -63.82 -34.74
C GLY A 595 -24.31 -64.55 -33.96
N PRO A 596 -23.95 -65.28 -32.91
CA PRO A 596 -24.91 -65.77 -31.94
C PRO A 596 -25.45 -64.62 -31.08
N THR A 597 -26.56 -64.84 -30.39
CA THR A 597 -26.98 -63.97 -29.29
C THR A 597 -26.11 -64.23 -28.05
N ALA A 598 -26.00 -63.25 -27.15
CA ALA A 598 -25.23 -63.42 -25.91
C ALA A 598 -25.83 -64.51 -25.02
N GLN A 599 -27.15 -64.66 -25.01
CA GLN A 599 -27.86 -65.65 -24.21
C GLN A 599 -27.52 -67.07 -24.68
N ASP A 600 -27.56 -67.33 -25.99
CA ASP A 600 -27.23 -68.64 -26.56
C ASP A 600 -25.75 -68.99 -26.34
N PHE A 601 -24.86 -67.99 -26.49
CA PHE A 601 -23.43 -68.16 -26.25
C PHE A 601 -23.13 -68.49 -24.77
N TYR A 602 -23.72 -67.73 -23.85
CA TYR A 602 -23.57 -67.94 -22.42
C TYR A 602 -24.14 -69.30 -21.98
N ALA A 603 -25.30 -69.70 -22.50
CA ALA A 603 -25.90 -71.00 -22.21
C ALA A 603 -25.02 -72.19 -22.65
N ALA A 604 -24.30 -72.05 -23.77
CA ALA A 604 -23.45 -73.12 -24.30
C ALA A 604 -22.09 -73.23 -23.58
N PHE A 605 -21.46 -72.09 -23.27
CA PHE A 605 -20.07 -72.04 -22.80
C PHE A 605 -19.90 -71.57 -21.36
N GLY A 606 -20.85 -70.81 -20.80
CA GLY A 606 -20.75 -70.23 -19.46
C GLY A 606 -19.59 -69.24 -19.29
N LEU A 607 -19.15 -68.62 -20.40
CA LEU A 607 -18.06 -67.64 -20.42
C LEU A 607 -18.63 -66.21 -20.40
N GLY A 608 -17.92 -65.28 -19.75
CA GLY A 608 -18.38 -63.91 -19.54
C GLY A 608 -18.97 -63.67 -18.15
N THR A 609 -19.30 -62.41 -17.87
CA THR A 609 -19.85 -61.98 -16.57
C THR A 609 -21.37 -62.08 -16.48
N ASP A 610 -22.07 -62.09 -17.62
CA ASP A 610 -23.53 -62.15 -17.73
C ASP A 610 -23.96 -62.77 -19.07
N ASP A 611 -25.28 -62.92 -19.27
CA ASP A 611 -25.90 -63.49 -20.48
C ASP A 611 -26.30 -62.43 -21.53
N ARG A 612 -25.84 -61.18 -21.39
CA ARG A 612 -26.20 -60.05 -22.26
C ARG A 612 -25.02 -59.55 -23.10
N HIS A 613 -23.80 -59.91 -22.74
CA HIS A 613 -22.59 -59.47 -23.41
C HIS A 613 -21.70 -60.66 -23.81
N ILE A 614 -21.16 -60.63 -25.02
CA ILE A 614 -20.11 -61.55 -25.46
C ILE A 614 -18.80 -60.77 -25.48
N ALA A 615 -17.84 -61.14 -24.62
CA ALA A 615 -16.52 -60.56 -24.70
C ALA A 615 -15.79 -61.08 -25.95
N THR A 616 -15.15 -60.18 -26.70
CA THR A 616 -14.43 -60.55 -27.93
C THR A 616 -13.35 -61.61 -27.67
N VAL A 617 -12.68 -61.54 -26.51
CA VAL A 617 -11.69 -62.56 -26.10
C VAL A 617 -12.29 -63.96 -25.90
N ASP A 618 -13.53 -64.05 -25.44
CA ASP A 618 -14.21 -65.34 -25.24
C ASP A 618 -14.69 -65.92 -26.56
N ALA A 619 -15.26 -65.08 -27.44
CA ALA A 619 -15.62 -65.47 -28.80
C ALA A 619 -14.40 -65.96 -29.60
N ASP A 620 -13.28 -65.22 -29.53
CA ASP A 620 -12.02 -65.59 -30.18
C ASP A 620 -11.47 -66.90 -29.60
N GLY A 621 -11.50 -67.07 -28.28
CA GLY A 621 -11.06 -68.30 -27.61
C GLY A 621 -11.85 -69.52 -28.07
N VAL A 622 -13.18 -69.41 -28.08
CA VAL A 622 -14.08 -70.46 -28.59
C VAL A 622 -13.79 -70.76 -30.07
N ALA A 623 -13.65 -69.73 -30.91
CA ALA A 623 -13.35 -69.91 -32.33
C ALA A 623 -12.01 -70.62 -32.56
N LEU A 624 -10.95 -70.21 -31.87
CA LEU A 624 -9.61 -70.83 -32.00
C LEU A 624 -9.62 -72.28 -31.51
N THR A 625 -10.28 -72.59 -30.39
CA THR A 625 -10.40 -73.97 -29.91
C THR A 625 -11.27 -74.82 -30.84
N ALA A 626 -12.35 -74.28 -31.40
CA ALA A 626 -13.17 -74.98 -32.39
C ALA A 626 -12.37 -75.29 -33.67
N ILE A 627 -11.52 -74.38 -34.14
CA ILE A 627 -10.60 -74.62 -35.27
C ILE A 627 -9.63 -75.76 -34.94
N GLN A 628 -9.09 -75.82 -33.71
CA GLN A 628 -8.24 -76.94 -33.28
C GLN A 628 -9.02 -78.27 -33.30
N GLY A 629 -10.25 -78.29 -32.77
CA GLY A 629 -11.11 -79.48 -32.80
C GLY A 629 -11.44 -79.92 -34.23
N LEU A 630 -11.72 -78.97 -35.12
CA LEU A 630 -12.01 -79.27 -36.53
C LEU A 630 -10.78 -79.84 -37.24
N TYR A 631 -9.59 -79.30 -36.95
CA TYR A 631 -8.34 -79.84 -37.47
C TYR A 631 -8.07 -81.26 -36.98
N GLN A 632 -8.33 -81.55 -35.69
CA GLN A 632 -8.23 -82.89 -35.12
C GLN A 632 -9.19 -83.86 -35.82
N LEU A 633 -10.46 -83.50 -35.93
CA LEU A 633 -11.48 -84.32 -36.61
C LEU A 633 -11.11 -84.59 -38.08
N ASN A 634 -10.61 -83.59 -38.81
CA ASN A 634 -10.16 -83.77 -40.20
C ASN A 634 -8.99 -84.76 -40.30
N ARG A 635 -8.05 -84.74 -39.35
CA ARG A 635 -6.93 -85.71 -39.33
C ARG A 635 -7.40 -87.11 -38.99
N GLU A 636 -8.31 -87.25 -38.04
CA GLU A 636 -8.93 -88.53 -37.69
C GLU A 636 -9.68 -89.10 -38.89
N GLN A 637 -10.48 -88.28 -39.57
CA GLN A 637 -11.17 -88.68 -40.81
C GLN A 637 -10.19 -89.08 -41.91
N ALA A 638 -9.09 -88.33 -42.11
CA ALA A 638 -8.06 -88.70 -43.09
C ALA A 638 -7.39 -90.04 -42.75
N ALA A 639 -7.13 -90.31 -41.47
CA ALA A 639 -6.60 -91.59 -41.01
C ALA A 639 -7.58 -92.74 -41.26
N VAL A 640 -8.88 -92.53 -40.99
CA VAL A 640 -9.94 -93.49 -41.30
C VAL A 640 -10.05 -93.74 -42.80
N ILE A 641 -9.99 -92.70 -43.64
CA ILE A 641 -10.00 -92.85 -45.10
C ILE A 641 -8.79 -93.68 -45.55
N THR A 642 -7.60 -93.40 -45.03
CA THR A 642 -6.38 -94.16 -45.36
C THR A 642 -6.49 -95.64 -44.94
N ASP A 643 -7.04 -95.92 -43.76
CA ASP A 643 -7.30 -97.29 -43.31
C ASP A 643 -8.31 -98.00 -44.22
N LEU A 644 -9.41 -97.33 -44.56
CA LEU A 644 -10.44 -97.86 -45.45
C LEU A 644 -9.88 -98.15 -46.85
N GLU A 645 -9.07 -97.25 -47.41
CA GLU A 645 -8.38 -97.45 -48.70
C GLU A 645 -7.42 -98.66 -48.65
N THR A 646 -6.68 -98.81 -47.56
CA THR A 646 -5.77 -99.95 -47.35
C THR A 646 -6.55 -101.27 -47.26
N ARG A 647 -7.68 -101.28 -46.55
CA ARG A 647 -8.55 -102.46 -46.43
C ARG A 647 -9.24 -102.81 -47.75
N LEU A 648 -9.65 -101.82 -48.54
CA LEU A 648 -10.22 -102.01 -49.86
C LEU A 648 -9.20 -102.67 -50.81
N ALA A 649 -7.96 -102.17 -50.83
CA ALA A 649 -6.88 -102.75 -51.62
C ALA A 649 -6.55 -104.21 -51.20
N ALA A 650 -6.65 -104.53 -49.91
CA ALA A 650 -6.49 -105.90 -49.40
C ALA A 650 -7.65 -106.83 -49.80
N LEU A 651 -8.87 -106.32 -49.91
CA LEU A 651 -10.04 -107.08 -50.36
C LEU A 651 -10.00 -107.35 -51.87
N GLU A 652 -9.59 -106.37 -52.68
CA GLU A 652 -9.45 -106.52 -54.14
C GLU A 652 -8.39 -107.56 -54.53
N THR A 653 -7.37 -107.76 -53.70
CA THR A 653 -6.31 -108.78 -53.91
C THR A 653 -6.70 -110.19 -53.44
N ALA A 654 -7.80 -110.36 -52.71
CA ALA A 654 -8.21 -111.64 -52.11
C ALA A 654 -9.23 -112.46 -52.94
N THR A 655 -9.66 -111.98 -54.11
CA THR A 655 -10.62 -112.69 -54.99
C THR A 655 -9.94 -113.41 -56.17
N PRO A 656 -9.99 -114.76 -56.25
CA PRO A 656 -9.49 -115.51 -57.42
C PRO A 656 -10.58 -115.63 -58.51
N SER A 657 -10.23 -115.33 -59.76
CA SER A 657 -11.14 -115.51 -60.92
C SER A 657 -11.08 -116.94 -61.47
N PRO A 658 -12.24 -117.61 -61.76
CA PRO A 658 -12.30 -118.81 -62.58
C PRO A 658 -12.67 -118.51 -64.04
N ALA A 659 -12.39 -119.50 -64.89
CA ALA A 659 -12.23 -119.41 -66.33
C ALA A 659 -13.52 -119.43 -67.20
N ARG A 660 -13.35 -118.82 -68.38
CA ARG A 660 -13.78 -119.23 -69.76
C ARG A 660 -15.24 -119.09 -70.24
N SER A 661 -15.41 -118.03 -71.04
CA SER A 661 -15.88 -117.98 -72.44
C SER A 661 -17.28 -118.46 -72.82
N VAL A 662 -18.19 -117.49 -73.09
CA VAL A 662 -19.32 -117.57 -74.04
C VAL A 662 -19.57 -116.16 -74.64
N TRP A 663 -19.41 -116.09 -75.96
CA TRP A 663 -20.01 -115.23 -77.00
C TRP A 663 -20.23 -113.71 -76.86
N LEU A 664 -19.52 -113.03 -77.76
CA LEU A 664 -19.63 -111.66 -78.29
C LEU A 664 -21.05 -111.12 -78.55
N LEU A 665 -21.36 -109.96 -77.97
CA LEU A 665 -21.83 -108.78 -78.70
C LEU A 665 -21.06 -107.57 -78.17
N ALA A 666 -20.48 -106.82 -79.11
CA ALA A 666 -19.37 -105.90 -78.93
C ALA A 666 -19.60 -104.81 -77.88
N GLY A 667 -18.88 -104.94 -76.77
CA GLY A 667 -18.44 -103.86 -75.91
C GLY A 667 -16.90 -103.79 -75.92
N GLY A 668 -16.38 -102.57 -75.84
CA GLY A 668 -14.97 -102.20 -75.69
C GLY A 668 -14.87 -100.72 -76.07
N TRP A 669 -14.92 -99.75 -75.16
CA TRP A 669 -14.09 -99.58 -73.95
C TRP A 669 -12.64 -99.95 -74.24
N GLY A 670 -11.93 -99.01 -74.87
CA GLY A 670 -10.49 -98.88 -74.81
C GLY A 670 -10.12 -97.74 -73.86
N SER A 671 -9.48 -98.11 -72.76
CA SER A 671 -8.22 -97.51 -72.34
C SER A 671 -8.20 -96.04 -71.91
N LEU A 672 -8.23 -95.91 -70.58
CA LEU A 672 -7.33 -95.10 -69.77
C LEU A 672 -6.02 -94.68 -70.49
N LEU A 673 -5.74 -93.37 -70.37
CA LEU A 673 -4.43 -92.72 -70.17
C LEU A 673 -3.42 -92.59 -71.32
N LEU A 674 -3.08 -91.32 -71.53
CA LEU A 674 -1.73 -90.74 -71.49
C LEU A 674 -0.88 -90.74 -72.77
N ILE A 675 -0.60 -89.54 -73.30
CA ILE A 675 0.73 -88.88 -73.33
C ILE A 675 0.80 -87.86 -74.47
N VAL A 676 0.97 -86.59 -74.10
CA VAL A 676 2.15 -85.79 -74.46
C VAL A 676 2.49 -85.02 -73.17
N GLY A 677 3.60 -85.23 -72.46
CA GLY A 677 4.90 -85.68 -72.91
C GLY A 677 5.80 -84.48 -73.19
N TRP A 678 6.35 -83.90 -72.11
CA TRP A 678 7.76 -83.52 -71.94
C TRP A 678 8.49 -82.81 -73.11
N LEU A 679 9.10 -81.65 -72.84
CA LEU A 679 10.54 -81.34 -73.06
C LEU A 679 10.81 -79.84 -73.30
N VAL A 680 11.84 -79.37 -72.58
CA VAL A 680 12.89 -78.48 -73.07
C VAL A 680 12.59 -76.98 -73.13
N GLY A 681 13.22 -76.28 -72.18
CA GLY A 681 13.54 -74.88 -72.32
C GLY A 681 14.68 -74.63 -73.31
N ARG A 682 14.68 -73.46 -73.92
CA ARG A 682 15.85 -72.62 -74.19
C ARG A 682 15.32 -71.25 -74.64
N ARG A 683 15.53 -70.19 -73.85
CA ARG A 683 16.74 -69.34 -73.85
C ARG A 683 16.83 -68.45 -75.11
N MET A 684 16.35 -67.21 -74.99
CA MET A 684 17.07 -65.99 -75.39
C MET A 684 16.69 -64.92 -74.33
N ARG A 685 17.59 -64.39 -73.48
CA ARG A 685 18.59 -63.33 -73.74
C ARG A 685 17.95 -62.15 -74.50
N ARG A 686 17.93 -60.89 -74.06
CA ARG A 686 18.79 -60.02 -73.21
C ARG A 686 17.84 -58.99 -72.56
N GLY A 687 18.04 -58.54 -71.32
CA GLY A 687 19.11 -57.65 -70.83
C GLY A 687 18.53 -56.23 -70.69
N GLY A 688 18.79 -55.40 -69.70
CA GLY A 688 19.56 -55.44 -68.46
C GLY A 688 18.95 -54.36 -67.53
N THR A 689 19.09 -54.47 -66.20
CA THR A 689 20.12 -53.78 -65.37
C THR A 689 20.11 -52.26 -65.57
N VAL A 690 20.01 -51.41 -64.55
CA VAL A 690 20.31 -51.51 -63.11
C VAL A 690 19.22 -50.79 -62.33
#